data_AF-A0A9P8L1U9-F1
#
_entry.id   AF-A0A9P8L1U9-F1
#
_cell.length_a   1.000
_cell.length_b   1.000
_cell.length_c   1.000
_cell.angle_alpha   90.00
_cell.angle_beta   90.00
_cell.angle_gamma   90.00
#
_symmetry.space_group_name_H-M   'P 1'
#
loop_
_entity.id
_entity.type
_entity.pdbx_description
1 polymer ?
#
loop_
_entity_poly.entity_id
_entity_poly.type
_entity_poly.pdbx_seq_one_letter_code
_entity_poly.pdbx_strand_id
1 'polypeptide(L)'
;MVEEKTPQGSNGLRAEEDSKKKRFSFASIISSAASVPPPEYSERDVTADLANLNLSSTDSPTVDQCIAHLRLLEAFNVLRQSVSKMDGLFGIHDELTSGKYEEEVLKVYEKRWAVYVARAADRFETWWSTCVPSSYKGQSKGRLVQTDLMGNEGLEFSDFPKGGVPIKFTADDLPPLDILMVWHSYMLNPRCFLEDCLRHGKIDFWATGMPWAAVAPLINGASFTYEPSTRAASLFESKTGLAWDNLNDPTKKEVVCPICRSHVDVPWTTCTEKVSGDLGSYFASGTGYAEKEFRYTCPGCQLTLRHELLRVQKFKKDVQRLLINDYPMPGTVLSVTGKAEPCKQPTTALHDVYFPNRLVVSITKHSILALADTWEKAEAVTVDDIKKIVEAAMSNKAELRRISAKFSYTVPNDSRIATRRMMSCYWNNSSAFSLDLVGAVIRQGSFIEKMHSIDWYHSPVVGSTMDRLIKKYDRFFTIMKNNPGKVVVPTLDVDLAWHTQQLSPSAYYAYSVEKTEIFIDHDDKIEESKLSDAFEWTSKTYQRMYNQAYSECTCWYCESVRASHDSGLSRLHPSVRSVERSIDRAGYPADVRSSPHISSHNAVRNEDTDPDKQARALDAAYEKACKRARKRGKKEPEKGEYSYLYYSSYGYAMYLPFYAPYMADPCINGAAYAANPACMSTAAGAHGNCAIGTCGVGGSSIGGSGGGCGGGGGCSGGGGGCGGGGGCGGGCGGGG
;
A
#
# COMPACT_ATOMS: atom_id res chain seq x y z
N MET A 1 -1.54 39.66 80.67
CA MET A 1 -0.85 38.96 81.77
C MET A 1 0.01 37.91 81.13
N VAL A 2 1.30 38.23 80.96
CA VAL A 2 2.42 37.77 81.80
C VAL A 2 2.95 36.46 81.20
N GLU A 3 3.94 36.59 80.32
CA GLU A 3 5.39 36.34 80.58
C GLU A 3 5.69 34.85 80.69
N GLU A 4 6.39 34.28 79.69
CA GLU A 4 7.85 34.18 79.62
C GLU A 4 8.49 33.41 80.79
N LYS A 5 9.12 32.28 80.45
CA LYS A 5 10.45 31.91 80.95
C LYS A 5 11.05 30.75 80.14
N THR A 6 11.92 31.11 79.21
CA THR A 6 13.09 30.34 78.74
C THR A 6 14.20 30.44 79.80
N PRO A 7 15.22 29.55 79.86
CA PRO A 7 16.31 29.58 78.86
C PRO A 7 17.06 28.24 78.53
N GLN A 8 17.61 28.23 77.31
CA GLN A 8 18.94 27.78 76.84
C GLN A 8 19.44 26.36 77.26
N GLY A 9 19.68 25.43 76.34
CA GLY A 9 20.71 25.35 75.30
C GLY A 9 21.10 23.85 75.23
N SER A 10 21.48 23.19 74.14
CA SER A 10 22.35 23.53 73.02
C SER A 10 22.22 22.43 71.96
N ASN A 11 22.32 22.81 70.68
CA ASN A 11 22.85 22.07 69.53
C ASN A 11 22.44 20.58 69.38
N GLY A 12 21.67 20.15 68.38
CA GLY A 12 21.55 20.63 67.01
C GLY A 12 21.58 19.40 66.11
N LEU A 13 20.40 18.86 65.75
CA LEU A 13 20.22 17.81 64.74
C LEU A 13 18.78 17.95 64.21
N ARG A 14 18.61 18.75 63.17
CA ARG A 14 17.36 18.86 62.41
C ARG A 14 17.47 17.84 61.27
N ALA A 15 16.61 16.83 61.29
CA ALA A 15 16.46 15.88 60.20
C ALA A 15 15.82 16.62 59.01
N GLU A 16 16.62 16.92 57.99
CA GLU A 16 16.14 17.22 56.64
C GLU A 16 16.00 15.89 55.88
N GLU A 17 14.77 15.59 55.44
CA GLU A 17 14.51 14.60 54.39
C GLU A 17 15.09 15.13 53.07
N ASP A 18 16.26 14.62 52.70
CA ASP A 18 16.96 14.99 51.47
C ASP A 18 16.60 14.00 50.34
N SER A 19 15.77 14.44 49.39
CA SER A 19 15.45 13.71 48.16
C SER A 19 16.65 13.71 47.21
N LYS A 20 17.49 12.68 47.23
CA LYS A 20 18.58 12.53 46.25
C LYS A 20 18.13 11.80 44.99
N LYS A 21 17.80 12.60 43.97
CA LYS A 21 17.88 12.23 42.54
C LYS A 21 19.32 11.76 42.23
N LYS A 22 19.54 10.46 42.02
CA LYS A 22 20.77 9.96 41.39
C LYS A 22 20.63 10.03 39.87
N ARG A 23 21.25 11.06 39.27
CA ARG A 23 21.66 11.07 37.86
C ARG A 23 22.67 9.93 37.66
N PHE A 24 22.34 8.94 36.84
CA PHE A 24 23.33 7.98 36.35
C PHE A 24 24.14 8.64 35.23
N SER A 25 25.43 8.83 35.49
CA SER A 25 26.44 9.27 34.52
C SER A 25 26.92 8.06 33.72
N PHE A 26 26.89 8.15 32.39
CA PHE A 26 27.25 7.07 31.45
C PHE A 26 28.77 6.94 31.22
N ALA A 27 29.60 7.29 32.21
CA ALA A 27 31.04 7.40 32.03
C ALA A 27 31.82 6.56 33.07
N SER A 28 31.78 5.23 32.97
CA SER A 28 32.82 4.39 33.60
C SER A 28 32.77 2.90 33.23
N ILE A 29 32.76 2.49 31.96
CA ILE A 29 33.21 1.13 31.57
C ILE A 29 33.85 1.16 30.18
N ILE A 30 35.12 1.54 30.07
CA ILE A 30 35.99 1.12 28.96
C ILE A 30 37.37 0.84 29.54
N SER A 31 37.77 -0.44 29.58
CA SER A 31 39.18 -0.82 29.67
C SER A 31 39.50 -1.88 28.63
N SER A 32 40.50 -1.52 27.82
CA SER A 32 41.40 -2.37 27.03
C SER A 32 40.81 -3.36 26.02
N ALA A 33 40.50 -2.86 24.82
CA ALA A 33 40.76 -3.58 23.58
C ALA A 33 41.37 -2.57 22.58
N ALA A 34 42.51 -2.91 21.97
CA ALA A 34 43.25 -2.03 21.07
C ALA A 34 42.34 -1.51 19.94
N SER A 35 42.08 -0.19 19.94
CA SER A 35 41.24 0.48 18.97
C SER A 35 42.01 0.71 17.68
N VAL A 36 41.55 0.09 16.58
CA VAL A 36 41.80 0.62 15.25
C VAL A 36 41.22 2.04 15.22
N PRO A 37 41.96 3.08 14.80
CA PRO A 37 41.41 4.42 14.75
C PRO A 37 40.18 4.43 13.81
N PRO A 38 39.07 5.08 14.20
CA PRO A 38 37.96 5.26 13.28
C PRO A 38 38.47 5.97 12.02
N PRO A 39 37.92 5.66 10.83
CA PRO A 39 38.27 6.39 9.62
C PRO A 39 38.02 7.89 9.86
N GLU A 40 38.94 8.71 9.38
CA GLU A 40 38.86 10.17 9.48
C GLU A 40 37.65 10.64 8.66
N TYR A 41 36.54 10.93 9.34
CA TYR A 41 35.36 11.51 8.71
C TYR A 41 35.62 12.99 8.53
N SER A 42 35.85 13.44 7.30
CA SER A 42 35.75 14.87 6.98
C SER A 42 34.35 15.34 7.37
N GLU A 43 34.22 16.33 8.24
CA GLU A 43 32.97 17.05 8.50
C GLU A 43 32.51 17.71 7.19
N ARG A 44 31.84 16.95 6.32
CA ARG A 44 31.04 17.51 5.24
C ARG A 44 29.81 18.12 5.90
N ASP A 45 29.52 19.36 5.56
CA ASP A 45 28.30 20.04 6.01
C ASP A 45 27.10 19.38 5.32
N VAL A 46 26.57 18.33 5.98
CA VAL A 46 25.42 17.54 5.50
C VAL A 46 24.24 18.45 5.18
N THR A 47 24.06 19.53 5.92
CA THR A 47 23.02 20.54 5.71
C THR A 47 23.18 21.29 4.37
N ALA A 48 24.41 21.63 3.98
CA ALA A 48 24.67 22.27 2.69
C ALA A 48 24.52 21.31 1.50
N ASP A 49 24.87 20.03 1.68
CA ASP A 49 24.70 18.97 0.68
C ASP A 49 23.21 18.66 0.45
N LEU A 50 22.40 18.61 1.52
CA LEU A 50 20.94 18.41 1.44
C LEU A 50 20.20 19.58 0.78
N ALA A 51 20.81 20.77 0.71
CA ALA A 51 20.25 21.93 0.04
C ALA A 51 20.46 21.94 -1.48
N ASN A 52 21.46 21.21 -2.00
CA ASN A 52 21.91 21.28 -3.40
C ASN A 52 21.88 19.91 -4.10
N LEU A 53 20.73 19.25 -4.10
CA LEU A 53 20.53 17.94 -4.72
C LEU A 53 20.54 18.01 -6.26
N ASN A 54 21.25 17.09 -6.92
CA ASN A 54 21.17 16.90 -8.37
C ASN A 54 19.97 16.03 -8.75
N LEU A 55 18.90 16.69 -9.18
CA LEU A 55 17.60 16.07 -9.47
C LEU A 55 17.36 15.88 -10.97
N SER A 56 18.42 15.69 -11.76
CA SER A 56 18.31 15.32 -13.17
C SER A 56 17.57 13.98 -13.33
N SER A 57 16.75 13.86 -14.38
CA SER A 57 16.07 12.61 -14.70
C SER A 57 17.08 11.55 -15.18
N THR A 58 16.91 10.31 -14.70
CA THR A 58 17.80 9.18 -14.94
C THR A 58 16.99 7.88 -15.06
N ASP A 59 17.55 6.86 -15.72
CA ASP A 59 16.88 5.56 -15.90
C ASP A 59 16.76 4.73 -14.60
N SER A 60 17.62 5.02 -13.61
CA SER A 60 17.67 4.38 -12.30
C SER A 60 17.64 5.43 -11.19
N PRO A 61 17.13 5.11 -9.99
CA PRO A 61 17.05 6.06 -8.89
C PRO A 61 18.47 6.49 -8.46
N THR A 62 18.65 7.79 -8.25
CA THR A 62 19.92 8.35 -7.74
C THR A 62 19.86 8.56 -6.23
N VAL A 63 21.04 8.73 -5.61
CA VAL A 63 21.16 9.12 -4.20
C VAL A 63 20.33 10.37 -3.90
N ASP A 64 20.50 11.40 -4.71
CA ASP A 64 19.83 12.69 -4.54
C ASP A 64 18.31 12.62 -4.70
N GLN A 65 17.82 11.79 -5.64
CA GLN A 65 16.39 11.53 -5.78
C GLN A 65 15.82 10.79 -4.55
N CYS A 66 16.54 9.79 -4.02
CA CYS A 66 16.12 9.09 -2.80
C CYS A 66 16.08 10.04 -1.58
N ILE A 67 17.04 10.95 -1.47
CA ILE A 67 17.06 11.99 -0.41
C ILE A 67 15.90 12.96 -0.58
N ALA A 68 15.66 13.46 -1.79
CA ALA A 68 14.51 14.33 -2.08
C ALA A 68 13.18 13.62 -1.79
N HIS A 69 13.11 12.32 -2.05
CA HIS A 69 11.96 11.51 -1.72
C HIS A 69 11.76 11.39 -0.21
N LEU A 70 12.80 11.11 0.58
CA LEU A 70 12.69 11.15 2.05
C LEU A 70 12.16 12.49 2.57
N ARG A 71 12.64 13.62 2.02
CA ARG A 71 12.15 14.96 2.36
C ARG A 71 10.66 15.13 2.07
N LEU A 72 10.16 14.58 0.96
CA LEU A 72 8.74 14.59 0.62
C LEU A 72 7.91 13.71 1.56
N LEU A 73 8.42 12.53 1.94
CA LEU A 73 7.75 11.64 2.89
C LEU A 73 7.62 12.31 4.27
N GLU A 74 8.64 13.06 4.72
CA GLU A 74 8.55 13.86 5.95
C GLU A 74 7.47 14.95 5.87
N ALA A 75 7.35 15.64 4.74
CA ALA A 75 6.28 16.62 4.53
C ALA A 75 4.89 15.99 4.63
N PHE A 76 4.70 14.77 4.08
CA PHE A 76 3.45 14.02 4.23
C PHE A 76 3.21 13.55 5.66
N ASN A 77 4.26 13.15 6.39
CA ASN A 77 4.15 12.82 7.80
C ASN A 77 3.71 14.04 8.62
N VAL A 78 4.36 15.20 8.45
CA VAL A 78 3.97 16.46 9.11
C VAL A 78 2.52 16.83 8.78
N LEU A 79 2.11 16.70 7.52
CA LEU A 79 0.72 16.92 7.10
C LEU A 79 -0.24 16.03 7.89
N ARG A 80 -0.01 14.71 7.92
CA ARG A 80 -0.85 13.76 8.66
C ARG A 80 -0.93 14.11 10.15
N GLN A 81 0.22 14.37 10.78
CA GLN A 81 0.26 14.74 12.20
C GLN A 81 -0.56 16.01 12.48
N SER A 82 -0.40 17.03 11.65
CA SER A 82 -1.07 18.33 11.82
C SER A 82 -2.59 18.20 11.70
N VAL A 83 -3.08 17.46 10.71
CA VAL A 83 -4.51 17.27 10.44
C VAL A 83 -5.14 16.41 11.52
N SER A 84 -4.54 15.27 11.85
CA SER A 84 -5.12 14.32 12.81
C SER A 84 -5.20 14.88 14.23
N LYS A 85 -4.21 15.68 14.64
CA LYS A 85 -4.13 16.27 15.98
C LYS A 85 -4.90 17.60 16.11
N MET A 86 -5.50 18.10 15.03
CA MET A 86 -6.29 19.34 15.07
C MET A 86 -7.66 19.09 15.70
N ASP A 87 -7.80 19.43 16.98
CA ASP A 87 -9.07 19.26 17.70
C ASP A 87 -10.22 20.04 17.04
N GLY A 88 -11.40 19.42 17.00
CA GLY A 88 -12.61 19.96 16.38
C GLY A 88 -12.64 19.97 14.86
N LEU A 89 -11.57 19.52 14.18
CA LEU A 89 -11.56 19.51 12.72
C LEU A 89 -12.68 18.61 12.17
N PHE A 90 -13.44 19.13 11.20
CA PHE A 90 -14.67 18.51 10.65
C PHE A 90 -15.78 18.26 11.68
N GLY A 91 -15.74 18.95 12.84
CA GLY A 91 -16.66 18.71 13.95
C GLY A 91 -16.32 17.45 14.75
N ILE A 92 -15.16 16.84 14.52
CA ILE A 92 -14.69 15.67 15.25
C ILE A 92 -13.81 16.17 16.39
N HIS A 93 -14.27 16.04 17.64
CA HIS A 93 -13.56 16.52 18.83
C HIS A 93 -12.83 15.40 19.59
N ASP A 94 -11.75 15.73 20.30
CA ASP A 94 -11.02 14.81 21.18
C ASP A 94 -11.92 14.34 22.34
N GLU A 95 -12.92 15.15 22.70
CA GLU A 95 -13.97 14.85 23.68
C GLU A 95 -14.92 13.70 23.29
N LEU A 96 -14.84 13.21 22.04
CA LEU A 96 -15.49 11.96 21.63
C LEU A 96 -14.95 10.77 22.42
N THR A 97 -13.70 10.84 22.86
CA THR A 97 -13.08 9.81 23.68
C THR A 97 -13.43 9.99 25.15
N SER A 98 -13.37 8.92 25.92
CA SER A 98 -13.40 9.02 27.38
C SER A 98 -12.09 9.58 27.96
N GLY A 99 -11.06 9.74 27.10
CA GLY A 99 -9.68 10.08 27.47
C GLY A 99 -8.96 8.98 28.27
N LYS A 100 -9.62 7.86 28.56
CA LYS A 100 -9.09 6.80 29.43
C LYS A 100 -8.10 5.86 28.75
N TYR A 101 -8.16 5.76 27.42
CA TYR A 101 -7.38 4.79 26.64
C TYR A 101 -6.73 5.47 25.43
N GLU A 102 -5.41 5.31 25.28
CA GLU A 102 -4.66 5.86 24.14
C GLU A 102 -5.21 5.38 22.78
N GLU A 103 -5.74 4.15 22.73
CA GLU A 103 -6.36 3.59 21.52
C GLU A 103 -7.62 4.37 21.07
N GLU A 104 -8.39 4.95 21.99
CA GLU A 104 -9.57 5.76 21.63
C GLU A 104 -9.15 7.07 20.94
N VAL A 105 -8.08 7.69 21.41
CA VAL A 105 -7.51 8.92 20.81
C VAL A 105 -7.02 8.63 19.39
N LEU A 106 -6.34 7.49 19.20
CA LEU A 106 -5.87 7.05 17.88
C LEU A 106 -7.03 6.85 16.89
N LYS A 107 -8.17 6.32 17.34
CA LYS A 107 -9.37 6.19 16.49
C LYS A 107 -9.89 7.56 16.04
N VAL A 108 -9.89 8.57 16.91
CA VAL A 108 -10.33 9.94 16.57
C VAL A 108 -9.37 10.59 15.56
N TYR A 109 -8.08 10.47 15.80
CA TYR A 109 -7.03 10.98 14.91
C TYR A 109 -7.13 10.36 13.51
N GLU A 110 -7.29 9.03 13.46
CA GLU A 110 -7.50 8.30 12.22
C GLU A 110 -8.80 8.72 11.51
N LYS A 111 -9.88 9.01 12.26
CA LYS A 111 -11.14 9.48 11.67
C LYS A 111 -11.00 10.84 10.99
N ARG A 112 -10.30 11.81 11.60
CA ARG A 112 -10.01 13.10 10.96
C ARG A 112 -9.16 12.93 9.71
N TRP A 113 -8.14 12.08 9.79
CA TRP A 113 -7.30 11.76 8.64
C TRP A 113 -8.09 11.13 7.50
N ALA A 114 -8.99 10.19 7.80
CA ALA A 114 -9.86 9.55 6.81
C ALA A 114 -10.71 10.55 6.03
N VAL A 115 -11.32 11.52 6.72
CA VAL A 115 -12.11 12.59 6.08
C VAL A 115 -11.22 13.48 5.23
N TYR A 116 -10.05 13.87 5.73
CA TYR A 116 -9.10 14.70 5.00
C TYR A 116 -8.63 14.04 3.69
N VAL A 117 -8.25 12.75 3.75
CA VAL A 117 -7.80 11.99 2.58
C VAL A 117 -8.94 11.78 1.57
N ALA A 118 -10.17 11.55 2.04
CA ALA A 118 -11.34 11.48 1.15
C ALA A 118 -11.54 12.79 0.37
N ARG A 119 -11.36 13.94 1.03
CA ARG A 119 -11.39 15.27 0.38
C ARG A 119 -10.22 15.46 -0.57
N ALA A 120 -9.01 15.04 -0.18
CA ALA A 120 -7.81 15.15 -1.02
C ALA A 120 -7.95 14.33 -2.31
N ALA A 121 -8.52 13.13 -2.26
CA ALA A 121 -8.78 12.30 -3.44
C ALA A 121 -9.79 12.95 -4.40
N ASP A 122 -10.81 13.61 -3.86
CA ASP A 122 -11.81 14.36 -4.65
C ASP A 122 -11.22 15.61 -5.30
N ARG A 123 -10.39 16.35 -4.54
CA ARG A 123 -9.60 17.48 -5.03
C ARG A 123 -8.64 17.04 -6.14
N PHE A 124 -7.99 15.88 -5.98
CA PHE A 124 -7.14 15.28 -7.01
C PHE A 124 -7.92 14.94 -8.29
N GLU A 125 -9.13 14.38 -8.21
CA GLU A 125 -9.97 14.10 -9.39
C GLU A 125 -10.32 15.39 -10.15
N THR A 126 -10.63 16.47 -9.41
CA THR A 126 -10.90 17.79 -10.00
C THR A 126 -9.65 18.38 -10.65
N TRP A 127 -8.51 18.36 -9.97
CA TRP A 127 -7.23 18.83 -10.52
C TRP A 127 -6.78 18.02 -11.74
N TRP A 128 -6.90 16.70 -11.70
CA TRP A 128 -6.57 15.80 -12.82
C TRP A 128 -7.41 16.11 -14.07
N SER A 129 -8.69 16.43 -13.90
CA SER A 129 -9.60 16.69 -15.01
C SER A 129 -9.48 18.11 -15.58
N THR A 130 -9.12 19.10 -14.76
CA THR A 130 -9.09 20.53 -15.14
C THR A 130 -7.68 21.05 -15.44
N CYS A 131 -6.67 20.59 -14.70
CA CYS A 131 -5.32 21.15 -14.73
C CYS A 131 -4.33 20.29 -15.50
N VAL A 132 -4.45 18.95 -15.45
CA VAL A 132 -3.55 18.06 -16.18
C VAL A 132 -3.98 17.98 -17.64
N PRO A 133 -3.13 18.34 -18.63
CA PRO A 133 -3.52 18.28 -20.03
C PRO A 133 -3.64 16.83 -20.52
N SER A 134 -4.57 16.60 -21.44
CA SER A 134 -4.61 15.37 -22.24
C SER A 134 -3.74 15.56 -23.48
N SER A 135 -2.47 15.17 -23.38
CA SER A 135 -1.47 15.31 -24.43
C SER A 135 -0.55 14.10 -24.59
N TYR A 136 -0.02 13.97 -25.80
CA TYR A 136 1.03 13.03 -26.18
C TYR A 136 1.97 13.72 -27.17
N LYS A 137 3.29 13.66 -26.91
CA LYS A 137 4.32 14.33 -27.73
C LYS A 137 4.10 15.84 -27.83
N GLY A 138 3.60 16.46 -26.76
CA GLY A 138 3.31 17.90 -26.72
C GLY A 138 2.08 18.32 -27.52
N GLN A 139 1.32 17.38 -28.08
CA GLN A 139 0.10 17.65 -28.84
C GLN A 139 -1.13 17.14 -28.09
N SER A 140 -2.25 17.83 -28.26
CA SER A 140 -3.54 17.42 -27.69
C SER A 140 -3.90 16.00 -28.17
N LYS A 141 -4.12 15.08 -27.23
CA LYS A 141 -4.51 13.69 -27.51
C LYS A 141 -5.82 13.39 -26.80
N GLY A 142 -6.82 12.96 -27.57
CA GLY A 142 -8.10 12.50 -27.02
C GLY A 142 -7.95 11.23 -26.18
N ARG A 143 -9.04 10.82 -25.54
CA ARG A 143 -9.13 9.52 -24.86
C ARG A 143 -8.82 8.38 -25.82
N LEU A 144 -8.22 7.32 -25.30
CA LEU A 144 -7.99 6.08 -26.02
C LEU A 144 -9.32 5.47 -26.47
N VAL A 145 -9.38 5.00 -27.71
CA VAL A 145 -10.50 4.20 -28.24
C VAL A 145 -10.06 2.78 -28.52
N GLN A 146 -10.95 1.79 -28.49
CA GLN A 146 -10.58 0.39 -28.76
C GLN A 146 -10.00 0.20 -30.16
N THR A 147 -10.47 0.97 -31.14
CA THR A 147 -9.92 0.98 -32.50
C THR A 147 -8.45 1.40 -32.57
N ASP A 148 -7.95 2.26 -31.67
CA ASP A 148 -6.51 2.58 -31.55
C ASP A 148 -5.69 1.32 -31.22
N LEU A 149 -6.30 0.32 -30.59
CA LEU A 149 -5.68 -0.91 -30.09
C LEU A 149 -5.74 -2.07 -31.08
N MET A 150 -6.63 -1.97 -32.09
CA MET A 150 -6.86 -3.00 -33.10
C MET A 150 -6.09 -2.79 -34.41
N GLY A 151 -5.22 -1.78 -34.45
CA GLY A 151 -4.26 -1.56 -35.54
C GLY A 151 -4.80 -0.69 -36.67
N ASN A 152 -4.21 0.49 -36.82
CA ASN A 152 -3.92 1.09 -38.12
C ASN A 152 -2.41 1.39 -38.14
N GLU A 153 -1.77 1.19 -39.28
CA GLU A 153 -0.31 1.14 -39.53
C GLU A 153 0.50 2.41 -39.19
N GLY A 154 -0.03 3.37 -38.42
CA GLY A 154 0.60 4.67 -38.18
C GLY A 154 1.22 4.90 -36.80
N LEU A 155 0.82 4.17 -35.77
CA LEU A 155 1.32 4.36 -34.39
C LEU A 155 1.48 3.01 -33.70
N GLU A 156 2.72 2.61 -33.41
CA GLU A 156 2.98 1.46 -32.54
C GLU A 156 2.49 1.79 -31.13
N PHE A 157 1.31 1.28 -30.76
CA PHE A 157 0.73 1.42 -29.42
C PHE A 157 1.71 0.94 -28.32
N SER A 158 2.60 0.01 -28.65
CA SER A 158 3.72 -0.44 -27.81
C SER A 158 4.67 0.68 -27.38
N ASP A 159 4.75 1.78 -28.14
CA ASP A 159 5.63 2.90 -27.83
C ASP A 159 4.99 3.95 -26.91
N PHE A 160 3.67 3.91 -26.70
CA PHE A 160 2.97 4.94 -25.91
C PHE A 160 3.55 5.09 -24.51
N PRO A 161 3.85 4.01 -23.76
CA PRO A 161 4.45 4.13 -22.43
C PRO A 161 5.85 4.77 -22.41
N LYS A 162 6.52 4.90 -23.57
CA LYS A 162 7.88 5.46 -23.70
C LYS A 162 7.95 6.78 -24.48
N GLY A 163 6.91 7.13 -25.23
CA GLY A 163 6.95 8.20 -26.23
C GLY A 163 6.49 9.58 -25.77
N GLY A 164 6.05 9.75 -24.52
CA GLY A 164 5.56 11.03 -23.99
C GLY A 164 6.67 12.05 -23.76
N VAL A 165 6.31 13.34 -23.82
CA VAL A 165 7.22 14.46 -23.49
C VAL A 165 6.86 14.96 -22.09
N PRO A 166 7.80 14.99 -21.12
CA PRO A 166 7.52 15.49 -19.78
C PRO A 166 6.93 16.90 -19.76
N ILE A 167 5.87 17.09 -19.00
CA ILE A 167 5.28 18.40 -18.71
C ILE A 167 6.20 19.13 -17.73
N LYS A 168 6.59 20.35 -18.08
CA LYS A 168 7.43 21.17 -17.21
C LYS A 168 6.59 21.78 -16.09
N PHE A 169 6.78 21.30 -14.88
CA PHE A 169 6.29 21.97 -13.67
C PHE A 169 7.30 22.99 -13.15
N THR A 170 6.80 24.12 -12.66
CA THR A 170 7.56 25.13 -11.93
C THR A 170 6.93 25.34 -10.55
N ALA A 171 7.56 26.15 -9.69
CA ALA A 171 7.00 26.51 -8.40
C ALA A 171 5.63 27.21 -8.48
N ASP A 172 5.26 27.72 -9.66
CA ASP A 172 4.01 28.43 -9.93
C ASP A 172 2.89 27.51 -10.45
N ASP A 173 3.18 26.24 -10.75
CA ASP A 173 2.25 25.32 -11.41
C ASP A 173 1.95 24.06 -10.58
N LEU A 174 2.63 23.90 -9.44
CA LEU A 174 2.46 22.73 -8.59
C LEU A 174 1.13 22.78 -7.82
N PRO A 175 0.48 21.63 -7.64
CA PRO A 175 -0.73 21.55 -6.82
C PRO A 175 -0.41 21.65 -5.31
N PRO A 176 -1.44 21.81 -4.47
CA PRO A 176 -1.30 21.73 -3.01
C PRO A 176 -0.76 20.36 -2.54
N LEU A 177 -0.22 20.33 -1.32
CA LEU A 177 0.48 19.16 -0.77
C LEU A 177 -0.41 17.91 -0.68
N ASP A 178 -1.71 18.08 -0.40
CA ASP A 178 -2.65 16.96 -0.33
C ASP A 178 -2.87 16.29 -1.69
N ILE A 179 -2.94 17.07 -2.77
CA ILE A 179 -3.00 16.56 -4.14
C ILE A 179 -1.66 15.92 -4.55
N LEU A 180 -0.51 16.50 -4.16
CA LEU A 180 0.80 15.87 -4.36
C LEU A 180 0.89 14.50 -3.67
N MET A 181 0.32 14.36 -2.46
CA MET A 181 0.26 13.09 -1.73
C MET A 181 -0.58 12.04 -2.46
N VAL A 182 -1.75 12.42 -3.00
CA VAL A 182 -2.57 11.50 -3.81
C VAL A 182 -1.84 11.13 -5.10
N TRP A 183 -1.20 12.09 -5.77
CA TRP A 183 -0.43 11.83 -6.99
C TRP A 183 0.74 10.87 -6.75
N HIS A 184 1.50 11.09 -5.67
CA HIS A 184 2.57 10.20 -5.22
C HIS A 184 2.06 8.77 -5.04
N SER A 185 1.01 8.59 -4.23
CA SER A 185 0.44 7.26 -3.94
C SER A 185 -0.11 6.56 -5.18
N TYR A 186 -0.62 7.33 -6.15
CA TYR A 186 -1.13 6.78 -7.41
C TYR A 186 0.01 6.28 -8.31
N MET A 187 1.13 6.99 -8.42
CA MET A 187 2.30 6.54 -9.18
C MET A 187 2.93 5.26 -8.61
N LEU A 188 2.79 5.04 -7.30
CA LEU A 188 3.20 3.80 -6.64
C LEU A 188 2.28 2.59 -6.93
N ASN A 189 1.28 2.78 -7.80
CA ASN A 189 0.47 1.73 -8.40
C ASN A 189 0.66 1.77 -9.94
N PRO A 190 1.86 1.38 -10.43
CA PRO A 190 2.38 1.82 -11.70
C PRO A 190 1.56 1.33 -12.91
N ARG A 191 0.93 0.14 -12.83
CA ARG A 191 0.04 -0.35 -13.88
C ARG A 191 -1.31 0.37 -13.92
N CYS A 192 -1.91 0.66 -12.77
CA CYS A 192 -3.16 1.42 -12.71
C CYS A 192 -2.96 2.85 -13.20
N PHE A 193 -1.85 3.49 -12.80
CA PHE A 193 -1.50 4.83 -13.24
C PHE A 193 -1.25 4.90 -14.76
N LEU A 194 -0.48 3.96 -15.31
CA LEU A 194 -0.27 3.87 -16.77
C LEU A 194 -1.58 3.69 -17.52
N GLU A 195 -2.42 2.75 -17.09
CA GLU A 195 -3.67 2.44 -17.78
C GLU A 195 -4.62 3.64 -17.81
N ASP A 196 -4.78 4.36 -16.71
CA ASP A 196 -5.64 5.54 -16.69
C ASP A 196 -5.04 6.73 -17.46
N CYS A 197 -3.71 6.90 -17.46
CA CYS A 197 -3.04 7.86 -18.34
C CYS A 197 -3.30 7.54 -19.81
N LEU A 198 -3.21 6.26 -20.21
CA LEU A 198 -3.57 5.80 -21.55
C LEU A 198 -5.04 6.10 -21.87
N ARG A 199 -5.96 5.66 -21.02
CA ARG A 199 -7.41 5.84 -21.22
C ARG A 199 -7.83 7.30 -21.32
N HIS A 200 -7.17 8.19 -20.57
CA HIS A 200 -7.49 9.61 -20.54
C HIS A 200 -6.65 10.46 -21.51
N GLY A 201 -5.75 9.85 -22.29
CA GLY A 201 -4.88 10.54 -23.25
C GLY A 201 -3.85 11.45 -22.59
N LYS A 202 -3.37 11.10 -21.38
CA LYS A 202 -2.46 11.91 -20.56
C LYS A 202 -1.04 11.30 -20.51
N ILE A 203 -0.49 11.00 -21.68
CA ILE A 203 0.80 10.28 -21.80
C ILE A 203 1.99 11.18 -21.45
N ASP A 204 1.90 12.47 -21.76
CA ASP A 204 2.93 13.43 -21.34
C ASP A 204 2.97 13.58 -19.81
N PHE A 205 1.81 13.48 -19.13
CA PHE A 205 1.75 13.43 -17.66
C PHE A 205 2.38 12.15 -17.10
N TRP A 206 2.11 11.00 -17.72
CA TRP A 206 2.82 9.75 -17.44
C TRP A 206 4.34 9.88 -17.62
N ALA A 207 4.81 10.58 -18.66
CA ALA A 207 6.23 10.83 -18.88
C ALA A 207 6.85 11.81 -17.86
N THR A 208 6.02 12.64 -17.21
CA THR A 208 6.50 13.68 -16.29
C THR A 208 7.06 13.11 -15.00
N GLY A 209 6.37 12.13 -14.41
CA GLY A 209 6.70 11.66 -13.06
C GLY A 209 6.61 12.74 -11.99
N MET A 210 7.20 12.48 -10.82
CA MET A 210 7.33 13.46 -9.76
C MET A 210 8.35 14.52 -10.18
N PRO A 211 7.96 15.81 -10.31
CA PRO A 211 8.85 16.86 -10.79
C PRO A 211 9.79 17.33 -9.66
N TRP A 212 10.78 16.49 -9.30
CA TRP A 212 11.67 16.70 -8.16
C TRP A 212 12.34 18.08 -8.13
N ALA A 213 12.81 18.56 -9.28
CA ALA A 213 13.44 19.87 -9.39
C ALA A 213 12.51 21.04 -9.04
N ALA A 214 11.19 20.87 -9.14
CA ALA A 214 10.20 21.86 -8.73
C ALA A 214 9.70 21.62 -7.30
N VAL A 215 9.53 20.35 -6.88
CA VAL A 215 8.94 19.99 -5.58
C VAL A 215 9.95 20.11 -4.43
N ALA A 216 11.14 19.54 -4.57
CA ALA A 216 12.10 19.44 -3.46
C ALA A 216 12.54 20.81 -2.89
N PRO A 217 12.77 21.86 -3.71
CA PRO A 217 13.12 23.19 -3.19
C PRO A 217 12.00 23.87 -2.39
N LEU A 218 10.74 23.46 -2.58
CA LEU A 218 9.58 24.09 -1.92
C LEU A 218 9.22 23.44 -0.59
N ILE A 219 9.90 22.37 -0.18
CA ILE A 219 9.69 21.76 1.12
C ILE A 219 10.79 22.26 2.03
N ASN A 220 10.48 22.97 3.11
CA ASN A 220 11.49 23.48 4.03
C ASN A 220 12.30 22.31 4.65
N GLY A 221 13.64 22.40 4.67
CA GLY A 221 14.51 21.30 5.11
C GLY A 221 14.51 21.07 6.63
N ALA A 222 14.00 22.01 7.43
CA ALA A 222 13.95 21.92 8.89
C ALA A 222 12.52 21.67 9.40
N SER A 223 11.52 22.36 8.84
CA SER A 223 10.12 22.21 9.26
C SER A 223 9.31 21.24 8.39
N PHE A 224 9.83 20.84 7.23
CA PHE A 224 9.12 20.05 6.21
C PHE A 224 7.79 20.67 5.75
N THR A 225 7.63 21.99 5.95
CA THR A 225 6.49 22.76 5.45
C THR A 225 6.61 22.94 3.95
N TYR A 226 5.51 22.72 3.23
CA TYR A 226 5.42 22.95 1.79
C TYR A 226 5.05 24.42 1.52
N GLU A 227 5.91 25.13 0.81
CA GLU A 227 5.89 26.58 0.62
C GLU A 227 5.90 26.95 -0.88
N PRO A 228 4.80 26.70 -1.61
CA PRO A 228 4.70 27.10 -3.01
C PRO A 228 4.41 28.59 -3.16
N SER A 229 4.50 29.08 -4.39
CA SER A 229 4.25 30.49 -4.67
C SER A 229 2.76 30.84 -4.52
N THR A 230 2.49 32.12 -4.23
CA THR A 230 1.11 32.66 -4.22
C THR A 230 0.43 32.56 -5.60
N ARG A 231 1.23 32.50 -6.67
CA ARG A 231 0.75 32.27 -8.03
C ARG A 231 0.24 30.85 -8.23
N ALA A 232 0.91 29.84 -7.68
CA ALA A 232 0.43 28.46 -7.71
C ALA A 232 -0.95 28.35 -7.05
N ALA A 233 -1.12 28.99 -5.88
CA ALA A 233 -2.40 29.07 -5.19
C ALA A 233 -3.49 29.71 -6.05
N SER A 234 -3.25 30.91 -6.56
CA SER A 234 -4.21 31.63 -7.39
C SER A 234 -4.59 30.86 -8.67
N LEU A 235 -3.61 30.21 -9.31
CA LEU A 235 -3.82 29.44 -10.52
C LEU A 235 -4.66 28.18 -10.24
N PHE A 236 -4.35 27.45 -9.17
CA PHE A 236 -5.12 26.29 -8.73
C PHE A 236 -6.58 26.65 -8.45
N GLU A 237 -6.81 27.69 -7.64
CA GLU A 237 -8.16 28.13 -7.26
C GLU A 237 -8.97 28.58 -8.48
N SER A 238 -8.34 29.35 -9.38
CA SER A 238 -9.00 29.81 -10.62
C SER A 238 -9.40 28.69 -11.58
N LYS A 239 -8.59 27.62 -11.67
CA LYS A 239 -8.84 26.50 -12.60
C LYS A 239 -9.80 25.46 -12.05
N THR A 240 -9.74 25.22 -10.74
CA THR A 240 -10.50 24.13 -10.09
C THR A 240 -11.79 24.62 -9.42
N GLY A 241 -11.86 25.89 -9.02
CA GLY A 241 -12.92 26.40 -8.17
C GLY A 241 -12.85 25.91 -6.71
N LEU A 242 -11.78 25.20 -6.33
CA LEU A 242 -11.54 24.70 -4.98
C LEU A 242 -10.56 25.63 -4.24
N ALA A 243 -10.64 25.69 -2.92
CA ALA A 243 -9.71 26.47 -2.11
C ALA A 243 -8.31 25.86 -2.16
N TRP A 244 -7.25 26.67 -2.10
CA TRP A 244 -5.88 26.15 -2.07
C TRP A 244 -5.65 25.18 -0.91
N ASP A 245 -6.11 25.54 0.29
CA ASP A 245 -6.07 24.67 1.47
C ASP A 245 -7.32 23.79 1.50
N ASN A 246 -7.11 22.47 1.63
CA ASN A 246 -8.17 21.48 1.81
C ASN A 246 -9.10 21.87 2.95
N LEU A 247 -8.59 22.40 4.06
CA LEU A 247 -9.39 22.75 5.23
C LEU A 247 -10.39 23.88 4.95
N ASN A 248 -10.16 24.68 3.91
CA ASN A 248 -11.01 25.80 3.52
C ASN A 248 -12.08 25.43 2.48
N ASP A 249 -12.06 24.20 1.94
CA ASP A 249 -13.13 23.71 1.07
C ASP A 249 -14.46 23.56 1.84
N PRO A 250 -15.62 23.50 1.14
CA PRO A 250 -16.91 23.26 1.78
C PRO A 250 -16.94 22.00 2.66
N THR A 251 -17.75 22.05 3.72
CA THR A 251 -18.00 20.92 4.65
C THR A 251 -18.92 19.85 4.06
N LYS A 252 -19.45 20.09 2.85
CA LYS A 252 -20.30 19.17 2.10
C LYS A 252 -19.68 18.90 0.73
N LYS A 253 -19.96 17.72 0.19
CA LYS A 253 -19.65 17.29 -1.17
C LYS A 253 -20.89 17.39 -2.03
N GLU A 254 -20.78 17.95 -3.22
CA GLU A 254 -21.84 17.86 -4.22
C GLU A 254 -21.86 16.46 -4.86
N VAL A 255 -23.04 15.84 -4.88
CA VAL A 255 -23.30 14.55 -5.53
C VAL A 255 -24.50 14.69 -6.46
N VAL A 256 -24.34 14.25 -7.71
CA VAL A 256 -25.44 14.23 -8.69
C VAL A 256 -26.27 12.97 -8.51
N CYS A 257 -27.57 13.11 -8.24
CA CYS A 257 -28.49 11.98 -8.12
C CYS A 257 -28.54 11.16 -9.44
N PRO A 258 -28.30 9.83 -9.41
CA PRO A 258 -28.31 9.01 -10.61
C PRO A 258 -29.66 8.95 -11.33
N ILE A 259 -30.77 9.17 -10.62
CA ILE A 259 -32.14 9.07 -11.13
C ILE A 259 -32.67 10.43 -11.59
N CYS A 260 -32.86 11.38 -10.68
CA CYS A 260 -33.48 12.67 -11.02
C CYS A 260 -32.49 13.75 -11.48
N ARG A 261 -31.18 13.47 -11.46
CA ARG A 261 -30.10 14.39 -11.86
C ARG A 261 -29.99 15.67 -11.03
N SER A 262 -30.72 15.79 -9.93
CA SER A 262 -30.54 16.90 -8.99
C SER A 262 -29.13 16.86 -8.38
N HIS A 263 -28.51 18.03 -8.24
CA HIS A 263 -27.28 18.23 -7.49
C HIS A 263 -27.62 18.31 -5.99
N VAL A 264 -26.92 17.55 -5.16
CA VAL A 264 -27.24 17.38 -3.74
C VAL A 264 -25.98 17.52 -2.91
N ASP A 265 -26.01 18.42 -1.92
CA ASP A 265 -24.92 18.61 -0.97
C ASP A 265 -25.01 17.62 0.19
N VAL A 266 -24.09 16.67 0.22
CA VAL A 266 -24.00 15.64 1.27
C VAL A 266 -22.84 15.95 2.22
N PRO A 267 -22.99 15.76 3.55
CA PRO A 267 -21.89 15.99 4.48
C PRO A 267 -20.75 14.99 4.25
N TRP A 268 -19.50 15.43 4.45
CA TRP A 268 -18.35 14.53 4.39
C TRP A 268 -18.36 13.50 5.52
N THR A 269 -18.77 13.91 6.73
CA THR A 269 -18.91 13.04 7.90
C THR A 269 -20.15 13.44 8.69
N THR A 270 -20.75 12.46 9.37
CA THR A 270 -21.85 12.65 10.33
C THR A 270 -21.45 12.28 11.75
N CYS A 271 -20.23 11.76 11.94
CA CYS A 271 -19.71 11.32 13.23
C CYS A 271 -19.12 12.49 14.04
N THR A 272 -19.92 13.51 14.34
CA THR A 272 -19.48 14.75 15.01
C THR A 272 -19.95 14.88 16.46
N GLU A 273 -20.85 14.01 16.91
CA GLU A 273 -21.48 14.11 18.23
C GLU A 273 -20.87 13.15 19.25
N LYS A 274 -20.88 13.57 20.51
CA LYS A 274 -20.40 12.74 21.63
C LYS A 274 -21.29 11.52 21.81
N VAL A 275 -20.66 10.35 21.91
CA VAL A 275 -21.36 9.07 22.09
C VAL A 275 -20.90 8.36 23.36
N SER A 276 -21.80 7.58 23.96
CA SER A 276 -21.55 6.79 25.17
C SER A 276 -21.16 5.33 24.87
N GLY A 277 -20.71 5.03 23.64
CA GLY A 277 -20.42 3.67 23.16
C GLY A 277 -19.03 3.53 22.51
N ASP A 278 -18.71 2.33 22.01
CA ASP A 278 -17.44 2.08 21.31
C ASP A 278 -17.33 2.97 20.05
N LEU A 279 -16.24 3.75 20.00
CA LEU A 279 -15.96 4.66 18.89
C LEU A 279 -15.82 3.93 17.55
N GLY A 280 -15.34 2.69 17.54
CA GLY A 280 -15.25 1.90 16.31
C GLY A 280 -16.64 1.67 15.70
N SER A 281 -17.58 1.23 16.53
CA SER A 281 -18.98 1.01 16.16
C SER A 281 -19.68 2.31 15.75
N TYR A 282 -19.41 3.41 16.45
CA TYR A 282 -19.94 4.73 16.09
C TYR A 282 -19.46 5.17 14.70
N PHE A 283 -18.16 5.10 14.43
CA PHE A 283 -17.61 5.46 13.12
C PHE A 283 -18.11 4.54 12.01
N ALA A 284 -18.30 3.25 12.29
CA ALA A 284 -18.87 2.30 11.34
C ALA A 284 -20.32 2.61 10.97
N SER A 285 -21.06 3.29 11.85
CA SER A 285 -22.47 3.66 11.65
C SER A 285 -22.68 5.02 10.96
N GLY A 286 -21.61 5.78 10.75
CA GLY A 286 -21.67 7.09 10.09
C GLY A 286 -22.20 7.02 8.66
N THR A 287 -23.01 8.00 8.27
CA THR A 287 -23.73 8.06 6.98
C THR A 287 -23.27 9.17 6.04
N GLY A 288 -22.19 9.89 6.38
CA GLY A 288 -21.54 10.88 5.53
C GLY A 288 -20.77 10.24 4.36
N TYR A 289 -20.36 11.06 3.39
CA TYR A 289 -19.74 10.57 2.15
C TYR A 289 -18.38 9.88 2.35
N ALA A 290 -17.63 10.23 3.40
CA ALA A 290 -16.36 9.57 3.71
C ALA A 290 -16.55 8.28 4.54
N GLU A 291 -17.78 7.87 4.82
CA GLU A 291 -18.12 6.85 5.81
C GLU A 291 -18.67 5.59 5.15
N LYS A 292 -18.42 4.43 5.78
CA LYS A 292 -18.76 3.11 5.23
C LYS A 292 -20.23 3.01 4.83
N GLU A 293 -21.12 3.49 5.69
CA GLU A 293 -22.57 3.39 5.54
C GLU A 293 -23.19 4.64 4.92
N PHE A 294 -22.47 5.34 4.03
CA PHE A 294 -22.96 6.52 3.32
C PHE A 294 -24.41 6.33 2.86
N ARG A 295 -25.30 7.17 3.40
CA ARG A 295 -26.75 7.16 3.16
C ARG A 295 -27.24 8.59 3.20
N TYR A 296 -27.83 9.05 2.10
CA TYR A 296 -28.44 10.38 2.04
C TYR A 296 -29.69 10.37 1.17
N THR A 297 -30.81 10.89 1.68
CA THR A 297 -32.08 10.94 0.93
C THR A 297 -32.07 12.12 -0.04
N CYS A 298 -32.15 11.83 -1.34
CA CYS A 298 -32.22 12.86 -2.38
C CYS A 298 -33.51 13.68 -2.23
N PRO A 299 -33.44 15.02 -2.07
CA PRO A 299 -34.64 15.84 -1.90
C PRO A 299 -35.53 15.86 -3.14
N GLY A 300 -34.97 15.68 -4.34
CA GLY A 300 -35.69 15.72 -5.60
C GLY A 300 -36.56 14.48 -5.89
N CYS A 301 -36.10 13.28 -5.55
CA CYS A 301 -36.81 12.03 -5.86
C CYS A 301 -36.89 11.02 -4.71
N GLN A 302 -36.50 11.40 -3.50
CA GLN A 302 -36.54 10.58 -2.28
C GLN A 302 -35.68 9.30 -2.33
N LEU A 303 -34.89 9.10 -3.38
CA LEU A 303 -33.94 7.99 -3.48
C LEU A 303 -32.86 8.11 -2.41
N THR A 304 -32.58 7.03 -1.69
CA THR A 304 -31.44 6.95 -0.78
C THR A 304 -30.15 6.74 -1.58
N LEU A 305 -29.31 7.77 -1.64
CA LEU A 305 -27.97 7.72 -2.21
C LEU A 305 -27.05 6.89 -1.31
N ARG A 306 -26.31 5.95 -1.89
CA ARG A 306 -25.38 5.05 -1.21
C ARG A 306 -24.13 4.82 -2.07
N HIS A 307 -23.00 4.43 -1.46
CA HIS A 307 -21.78 4.13 -2.22
C HIS A 307 -21.99 3.04 -3.27
N GLU A 308 -22.73 1.97 -2.93
CA GLU A 308 -23.06 0.89 -3.87
C GLU A 308 -23.78 1.38 -5.12
N LEU A 309 -24.77 2.27 -4.96
CA LEU A 309 -25.47 2.87 -6.10
C LEU A 309 -24.53 3.71 -6.97
N LEU A 310 -23.62 4.49 -6.37
CA LEU A 310 -22.64 5.30 -7.12
C LEU A 310 -21.63 4.42 -7.88
N ARG A 311 -21.19 3.31 -7.29
CA ARG A 311 -20.29 2.32 -7.92
C ARG A 311 -20.95 1.62 -9.11
N VAL A 312 -22.21 1.21 -8.96
CA VAL A 312 -23.01 0.66 -10.07
C VAL A 312 -23.20 1.70 -11.18
N GLN A 313 -23.48 2.95 -10.81
CA GLN A 313 -23.63 4.03 -11.78
C GLN A 313 -22.32 4.35 -12.52
N LYS A 314 -21.16 4.26 -11.86
CA LYS A 314 -19.84 4.33 -12.51
C LYS A 314 -19.71 3.25 -13.58
N PHE A 315 -20.01 1.99 -13.24
CA PHE A 315 -19.95 0.88 -14.21
C PHE A 315 -20.88 1.13 -15.40
N LYS A 316 -22.14 1.51 -15.15
CA LYS A 316 -23.10 1.85 -16.22
C LYS A 316 -22.58 2.96 -17.13
N LYS A 317 -22.00 4.02 -16.56
CA LYS A 317 -21.42 5.14 -17.32
C LYS A 317 -20.26 4.68 -18.22
N ASP A 318 -19.41 3.79 -17.72
CA ASP A 318 -18.31 3.24 -18.52
C ASP A 318 -18.81 2.27 -19.61
N VAL A 319 -19.88 1.49 -19.37
CA VAL A 319 -20.57 0.72 -20.43
C VAL A 319 -21.15 1.65 -21.51
N GLN A 320 -21.80 2.75 -21.12
CA GLN A 320 -22.34 3.72 -22.06
C GLN A 320 -21.24 4.35 -22.91
N ARG A 321 -20.11 4.73 -22.30
CA ARG A 321 -18.94 5.26 -22.99
C ARG A 321 -18.29 4.25 -23.93
N LEU A 322 -18.24 2.97 -23.54
CA LEU A 322 -17.79 1.90 -24.42
C LEU A 322 -18.68 1.78 -25.66
N LEU A 323 -20.00 1.81 -25.47
CA LEU A 323 -20.98 1.66 -26.56
C LEU A 323 -21.05 2.86 -27.50
N ILE A 324 -20.95 4.08 -26.97
CA ILE A 324 -21.14 5.33 -27.74
C ILE A 324 -19.82 5.87 -28.28
N ASN A 325 -18.75 5.82 -27.47
CA ASN A 325 -17.49 6.49 -27.75
C ASN A 325 -16.32 5.53 -28.02
N ASP A 326 -16.55 4.21 -27.95
CA ASP A 326 -15.50 3.19 -28.08
C ASP A 326 -14.40 3.30 -27.00
N TYR A 327 -14.70 3.90 -25.84
CA TYR A 327 -13.72 4.04 -24.75
C TYR A 327 -13.61 2.73 -23.96
N PRO A 328 -12.40 2.12 -23.87
CA PRO A 328 -12.23 0.86 -23.14
C PRO A 328 -12.52 1.03 -21.65
N MET A 329 -13.09 -0.02 -21.06
CA MET A 329 -13.35 -0.07 -19.62
C MET A 329 -12.02 -0.14 -18.84
N PRO A 330 -11.95 0.37 -17.59
CA PRO A 330 -10.78 0.18 -16.74
C PRO A 330 -10.48 -1.32 -16.55
N GLY A 331 -9.21 -1.66 -16.40
CA GLY A 331 -8.71 -3.03 -16.24
C GLY A 331 -8.65 -3.85 -17.54
N THR A 332 -8.81 -3.24 -18.71
CA THR A 332 -8.93 -3.93 -20.01
C THR A 332 -7.89 -3.51 -21.06
N VAL A 333 -6.91 -2.68 -20.69
CA VAL A 333 -5.89 -2.17 -21.64
C VAL A 333 -4.57 -2.92 -21.53
N LEU A 334 -4.04 -3.12 -20.32
CA LEU A 334 -2.73 -3.77 -20.15
C LEU A 334 -2.84 -5.29 -20.04
N SER A 335 -1.96 -6.05 -20.69
CA SER A 335 -1.89 -7.52 -20.62
C SER A 335 -1.45 -8.02 -19.23
N VAL A 336 -1.38 -9.34 -19.05
CA VAL A 336 -0.84 -9.95 -17.82
C VAL A 336 0.62 -9.56 -17.58
N THR A 337 1.35 -9.24 -18.65
CA THR A 337 2.73 -8.74 -18.55
C THR A 337 2.80 -7.24 -18.24
N GLY A 338 1.64 -6.57 -18.09
CA GLY A 338 1.55 -5.13 -17.87
C GLY A 338 1.83 -4.29 -19.13
N LYS A 339 1.98 -4.95 -20.29
CA LYS A 339 2.26 -4.27 -21.55
C LYS A 339 0.97 -3.98 -22.31
N ALA A 340 1.00 -2.86 -23.03
CA ALA A 340 0.00 -2.46 -23.98
C ALA A 340 0.26 -3.23 -25.29
N GLU A 341 -0.45 -4.34 -25.51
CA GLU A 341 -0.21 -5.23 -26.64
C GLU A 341 -1.26 -5.00 -27.76
N PRO A 342 -0.84 -4.78 -29.02
CA PRO A 342 -1.77 -4.63 -30.12
C PRO A 342 -2.49 -5.95 -30.42
N CYS A 343 -3.78 -5.88 -30.72
CA CYS A 343 -4.55 -7.04 -31.15
C CYS A 343 -4.21 -7.37 -32.61
N LYS A 344 -3.23 -8.26 -32.85
CA LYS A 344 -2.72 -8.53 -34.21
C LYS A 344 -3.73 -9.26 -35.12
N GLN A 345 -4.78 -9.90 -34.59
CA GLN A 345 -5.89 -10.48 -35.38
C GLN A 345 -7.21 -10.52 -34.57
N PRO A 346 -8.31 -9.93 -35.07
CA PRO A 346 -9.64 -10.01 -34.42
C PRO A 346 -10.19 -11.44 -34.39
N THR A 347 -9.74 -12.28 -35.32
CA THR A 347 -10.20 -13.66 -35.48
C THR A 347 -9.05 -14.62 -35.22
N THR A 348 -9.15 -15.28 -34.07
CA THR A 348 -8.49 -16.54 -33.71
C THR A 348 -7.12 -16.48 -33.02
N ALA A 349 -7.18 -16.78 -31.73
CA ALA A 349 -6.17 -17.40 -30.85
C ALA A 349 -5.32 -16.46 -29.97
N LEU A 350 -5.38 -16.79 -28.68
CA LEU A 350 -4.43 -16.50 -27.58
C LEU A 350 -4.58 -15.14 -26.86
N HIS A 351 -4.94 -15.23 -25.57
CA HIS A 351 -4.69 -14.23 -24.52
C HIS A 351 -5.28 -12.81 -24.74
N ASP A 352 -6.60 -12.70 -24.78
CA ASP A 352 -7.29 -11.45 -25.14
C ASP A 352 -7.76 -10.63 -23.92
N VAL A 353 -7.07 -9.51 -23.67
CA VAL A 353 -7.39 -8.49 -22.65
C VAL A 353 -8.69 -7.73 -22.91
N TYR A 354 -9.17 -7.70 -24.15
CA TYR A 354 -10.41 -7.01 -24.53
C TYR A 354 -11.65 -7.89 -24.41
N PHE A 355 -11.47 -9.16 -24.01
CA PHE A 355 -12.59 -10.06 -23.75
C PHE A 355 -13.70 -9.43 -22.88
N PRO A 356 -13.40 -8.72 -21.77
CA PRO A 356 -14.44 -8.12 -20.93
C PRO A 356 -15.28 -7.07 -21.69
N ASN A 357 -14.64 -6.24 -22.52
CA ASN A 357 -15.34 -5.24 -23.34
C ASN A 357 -16.30 -5.92 -24.32
N ARG A 358 -15.86 -6.99 -25.01
CA ARG A 358 -16.74 -7.75 -25.91
C ARG A 358 -17.86 -8.49 -25.17
N LEU A 359 -17.57 -9.03 -23.99
CA LEU A 359 -18.57 -9.64 -23.11
C LEU A 359 -19.68 -8.65 -22.78
N VAL A 360 -19.30 -7.42 -22.43
CA VAL A 360 -20.22 -6.32 -22.17
C VAL A 360 -21.04 -5.96 -23.40
N VAL A 361 -20.39 -5.64 -24.52
CA VAL A 361 -21.06 -5.16 -25.74
C VAL A 361 -21.98 -6.21 -26.36
N SER A 362 -21.57 -7.48 -26.38
CA SER A 362 -22.27 -8.53 -27.10
C SER A 362 -23.29 -9.29 -26.27
N ILE A 363 -23.11 -9.37 -24.94
CA ILE A 363 -23.94 -10.24 -24.09
C ILE A 363 -24.62 -9.45 -22.96
N THR A 364 -23.87 -8.71 -22.14
CA THR A 364 -24.41 -8.23 -20.86
C THR A 364 -24.98 -6.80 -20.86
N LYS A 365 -24.76 -6.01 -21.94
CA LYS A 365 -25.16 -4.58 -21.99
C LYS A 365 -26.60 -4.30 -21.58
N HIS A 366 -27.58 -5.08 -22.06
CA HIS A 366 -28.99 -4.80 -21.81
C HIS A 366 -29.34 -5.02 -20.34
N SER A 367 -28.88 -6.14 -19.76
CA SER A 367 -29.08 -6.45 -18.34
C SER A 367 -28.40 -5.43 -17.43
N ILE A 368 -27.19 -4.99 -17.78
CA ILE A 368 -26.44 -3.99 -16.99
C ILE A 368 -27.10 -2.62 -17.07
N LEU A 369 -27.52 -2.17 -18.26
CA LEU A 369 -28.13 -0.85 -18.41
C LEU A 369 -29.52 -0.76 -17.74
N ALA A 370 -30.20 -1.90 -17.60
CA ALA A 370 -31.45 -2.04 -16.87
C ALA A 370 -31.29 -2.11 -15.33
N LEU A 371 -30.07 -2.18 -14.79
CA LEU A 371 -29.84 -2.06 -13.35
C LEU A 371 -30.13 -0.62 -12.90
N ALA A 372 -30.89 -0.41 -11.83
CA ALA A 372 -31.21 0.92 -11.33
C ALA A 372 -31.77 1.88 -12.41
N ASP A 373 -32.60 1.38 -13.31
CA ASP A 373 -33.37 2.17 -14.28
C ASP A 373 -34.70 2.69 -13.70
N THR A 374 -35.21 2.03 -12.66
CA THR A 374 -36.33 2.50 -11.83
C THR A 374 -35.87 2.85 -10.42
N TRP A 375 -36.73 3.57 -9.69
CA TRP A 375 -36.48 3.94 -8.30
C TRP A 375 -36.31 2.71 -7.40
N GLU A 376 -37.19 1.71 -7.51
CA GLU A 376 -37.19 0.51 -6.67
C GLU A 376 -35.90 -0.31 -6.86
N LYS A 377 -35.43 -0.43 -8.09
CA LYS A 377 -34.18 -1.13 -8.39
C LYS A 377 -32.97 -0.37 -7.88
N ALA A 378 -33.00 0.96 -7.92
CA ALA A 378 -31.89 1.79 -7.48
C ALA A 378 -31.67 1.72 -5.96
N GLU A 379 -32.72 1.45 -5.18
CA GLU A 379 -32.61 1.36 -3.72
C GLU A 379 -31.73 0.21 -3.25
N ALA A 380 -31.79 -0.95 -3.90
CA ALA A 380 -31.15 -2.18 -3.44
C ALA A 380 -29.91 -2.60 -4.23
N VAL A 381 -29.65 -2.00 -5.40
CA VAL A 381 -28.58 -2.46 -6.31
C VAL A 381 -27.18 -2.40 -5.67
N THR A 382 -26.33 -3.34 -6.07
CA THR A 382 -24.94 -3.46 -5.64
C THR A 382 -24.02 -3.87 -6.81
N VAL A 383 -22.71 -3.76 -6.61
CA VAL A 383 -21.72 -4.28 -7.58
C VAL A 383 -21.81 -5.81 -7.73
N ASP A 384 -22.32 -6.51 -6.71
CA ASP A 384 -22.55 -7.96 -6.77
C ASP A 384 -23.60 -8.34 -7.82
N ASP A 385 -24.59 -7.48 -8.10
CA ASP A 385 -25.56 -7.72 -9.18
C ASP A 385 -24.90 -7.69 -10.56
N ILE A 386 -23.94 -6.77 -10.77
CA ILE A 386 -23.13 -6.71 -12.00
C ILE A 386 -22.29 -7.99 -12.10
N LYS A 387 -21.66 -8.41 -10.99
CA LYS A 387 -20.86 -9.64 -10.94
C LYS A 387 -21.70 -10.86 -11.33
N LYS A 388 -22.89 -11.04 -10.77
CA LYS A 388 -23.80 -12.15 -11.12
C LYS A 388 -24.14 -12.16 -12.62
N ILE A 389 -24.39 -10.99 -13.22
CA ILE A 389 -24.64 -10.88 -14.66
C ILE A 389 -23.42 -11.33 -15.47
N VAL A 390 -22.22 -10.87 -15.08
CA VAL A 390 -20.96 -11.24 -15.75
C VAL A 390 -20.67 -12.74 -15.58
N GLU A 391 -20.85 -13.30 -14.38
CA GLU A 391 -20.67 -14.74 -14.08
C GLU A 391 -21.62 -15.61 -14.92
N ALA A 392 -22.89 -15.25 -14.97
CA ALA A 392 -23.90 -15.95 -15.76
C ALA A 392 -23.52 -15.95 -17.25
N ALA A 393 -23.04 -14.82 -17.78
CA ALA A 393 -22.56 -14.73 -19.16
C ALA A 393 -21.30 -15.56 -19.40
N MET A 394 -20.36 -15.59 -18.46
CA MET A 394 -19.13 -16.38 -18.55
C MET A 394 -19.35 -17.89 -18.42
N SER A 395 -20.44 -18.31 -17.79
CA SER A 395 -20.82 -19.73 -17.67
C SER A 395 -21.71 -20.23 -18.81
N ASN A 396 -22.33 -19.32 -19.58
CA ASN A 396 -23.22 -19.68 -20.67
C ASN A 396 -22.44 -19.91 -21.99
N LYS A 397 -22.13 -21.17 -22.28
CA LYS A 397 -21.42 -21.60 -23.50
C LYS A 397 -22.14 -21.24 -24.81
N ALA A 398 -23.47 -21.13 -24.80
CA ALA A 398 -24.22 -20.75 -26.00
C ALA A 398 -24.04 -19.25 -26.30
N GLU A 399 -24.07 -18.42 -25.27
CA GLU A 399 -23.84 -16.98 -25.36
C GLU A 399 -22.39 -16.66 -25.74
N LEU A 400 -21.40 -17.34 -25.14
CA LEU A 400 -19.99 -17.14 -25.45
C LEU A 400 -19.63 -17.44 -26.91
N ARG A 401 -20.39 -18.33 -27.59
CA ARG A 401 -20.23 -18.58 -29.04
C ARG A 401 -20.54 -17.36 -29.90
N ARG A 402 -21.31 -16.38 -29.39
CA ARG A 402 -21.53 -15.09 -30.07
C ARG A 402 -20.28 -14.21 -30.09
N ILE A 403 -19.34 -14.42 -29.16
CA ILE A 403 -18.08 -13.67 -29.08
C ILE A 403 -16.96 -14.42 -29.81
N SER A 404 -16.87 -15.73 -29.63
CA SER A 404 -15.89 -16.57 -30.32
C SER A 404 -16.37 -18.00 -30.45
N ALA A 405 -16.36 -18.52 -31.68
CA ALA A 405 -16.71 -19.90 -31.98
C ALA A 405 -15.81 -20.92 -31.24
N LYS A 406 -14.61 -20.53 -30.79
CA LYS A 406 -13.67 -21.39 -30.04
C LYS A 406 -14.02 -21.55 -28.55
N PHE A 407 -14.91 -20.75 -27.98
CA PHE A 407 -15.32 -20.86 -26.57
C PHE A 407 -16.29 -22.02 -26.27
N SER A 408 -16.40 -23.00 -27.17
CA SER A 408 -17.20 -24.21 -26.97
C SER A 408 -16.76 -25.05 -25.76
N TYR A 409 -15.52 -24.90 -25.28
CA TYR A 409 -14.95 -25.69 -24.19
C TYR A 409 -14.78 -24.90 -22.88
N THR A 410 -13.95 -23.84 -22.85
CA THR A 410 -13.70 -22.99 -21.66
C THR A 410 -13.23 -21.58 -22.04
N VAL A 411 -13.47 -20.58 -21.18
CA VAL A 411 -12.88 -19.23 -21.30
C VAL A 411 -11.37 -19.31 -20.98
N PRO A 412 -10.45 -18.71 -21.74
CA PRO A 412 -9.00 -18.71 -21.44
C PRO A 412 -8.65 -18.02 -20.12
N ASN A 413 -7.51 -18.39 -19.51
CA ASN A 413 -7.04 -17.81 -18.24
C ASN A 413 -6.88 -16.28 -18.30
N ASP A 414 -6.28 -15.74 -19.35
CA ASP A 414 -6.06 -14.29 -19.44
C ASP A 414 -7.33 -13.50 -19.62
N SER A 415 -8.30 -14.03 -20.36
CA SER A 415 -9.64 -13.44 -20.45
C SER A 415 -10.32 -13.44 -19.08
N ARG A 416 -10.14 -14.49 -18.28
CA ARG A 416 -10.61 -14.53 -16.89
C ARG A 416 -9.89 -13.47 -16.05
N ILE A 417 -8.57 -13.35 -16.14
CA ILE A 417 -7.76 -12.35 -15.40
C ILE A 417 -8.17 -10.92 -15.79
N ALA A 418 -8.36 -10.64 -17.08
CA ALA A 418 -8.81 -9.34 -17.57
C ALA A 418 -10.21 -8.99 -17.02
N THR A 419 -11.15 -9.95 -17.00
CA THR A 419 -12.46 -9.73 -16.37
C THR A 419 -12.32 -9.42 -14.89
N ARG A 420 -11.40 -10.09 -14.18
CA ARG A 420 -11.14 -9.78 -12.77
C ARG A 420 -10.64 -8.36 -12.57
N ARG A 421 -9.63 -7.97 -13.35
CA ARG A 421 -9.05 -6.63 -13.28
C ARG A 421 -10.07 -5.55 -13.61
N MET A 422 -10.94 -5.78 -14.59
CA MET A 422 -12.04 -4.86 -14.87
C MET A 422 -12.98 -4.74 -13.66
N MET A 423 -13.41 -5.86 -13.07
CA MET A 423 -14.35 -5.83 -11.94
C MET A 423 -13.76 -5.21 -10.68
N SER A 424 -12.46 -5.37 -10.41
CA SER A 424 -11.81 -4.80 -9.22
C SER A 424 -11.85 -3.26 -9.21
N CYS A 425 -11.89 -2.62 -10.38
CA CYS A 425 -11.98 -1.17 -10.53
C CYS A 425 -13.32 -0.54 -10.08
N TYR A 426 -14.29 -1.32 -9.62
CA TYR A 426 -15.63 -0.82 -9.25
C TYR A 426 -16.06 -1.14 -7.81
N TRP A 427 -15.44 -2.13 -7.15
CA TRP A 427 -16.00 -2.68 -5.91
C TRP A 427 -15.88 -1.74 -4.70
N ASN A 428 -14.79 -0.98 -4.58
CA ASN A 428 -14.65 0.08 -3.56
C ASN A 428 -14.47 1.47 -4.16
N ASN A 429 -14.75 1.65 -5.45
CA ASN A 429 -14.34 2.84 -6.16
C ASN A 429 -15.45 3.43 -7.03
N SER A 430 -15.86 4.65 -6.70
CA SER A 430 -16.80 5.48 -7.47
C SER A 430 -16.13 6.62 -8.25
N SER A 431 -14.82 6.81 -8.11
CA SER A 431 -14.05 7.87 -8.82
C SER A 431 -13.89 7.56 -10.31
N ALA A 432 -13.30 8.47 -11.07
CA ALA A 432 -12.95 8.22 -12.48
C ALA A 432 -11.81 7.19 -12.69
N PHE A 433 -11.08 6.80 -11.64
CA PHE A 433 -9.84 6.02 -11.75
C PHE A 433 -10.07 4.51 -11.65
N SER A 434 -9.07 3.72 -12.04
CA SER A 434 -9.02 2.27 -11.88
C SER A 434 -8.70 1.83 -10.44
N LEU A 435 -8.12 2.73 -9.63
CA LEU A 435 -7.66 2.51 -8.27
C LEU A 435 -8.48 3.31 -7.24
N ASP A 436 -8.72 2.72 -6.07
CA ASP A 436 -9.20 3.44 -4.88
C ASP A 436 -8.05 4.26 -4.28
N LEU A 437 -8.01 5.54 -4.64
CA LEU A 437 -6.94 6.46 -4.25
C LEU A 437 -6.92 6.75 -2.74
N VAL A 438 -8.07 6.74 -2.06
CA VAL A 438 -8.12 6.90 -0.59
C VAL A 438 -7.39 5.72 0.04
N GLY A 439 -7.77 4.49 -0.32
CA GLY A 439 -7.12 3.32 0.22
C GLY A 439 -5.61 3.25 -0.09
N ALA A 440 -5.19 3.71 -1.28
CA ALA A 440 -3.77 3.76 -1.65
C ALA A 440 -2.97 4.71 -0.75
N VAL A 441 -3.47 5.92 -0.52
CA VAL A 441 -2.83 6.90 0.39
C VAL A 441 -2.70 6.34 1.81
N ILE A 442 -3.76 5.72 2.33
CA ILE A 442 -3.75 5.18 3.70
C ILE A 442 -2.72 4.04 3.85
N ARG A 443 -2.63 3.14 2.88
CA ARG A 443 -1.63 2.06 2.91
C ARG A 443 -0.20 2.62 2.85
N GLN A 444 0.06 3.57 1.95
CA GLN A 444 1.35 4.26 1.88
C GLN A 444 1.70 5.04 3.17
N GLY A 445 0.71 5.48 3.93
CA GLY A 445 0.90 6.10 5.24
C GLY A 445 1.77 5.26 6.19
N SER A 446 1.59 3.94 6.21
CA SER A 446 2.39 3.05 7.06
C SER A 446 3.86 2.92 6.61
N PHE A 447 4.14 3.10 5.31
CA PHE A 447 5.50 3.18 4.79
C PHE A 447 6.17 4.50 5.20
N ILE A 448 5.45 5.62 5.04
CA ILE A 448 5.90 6.96 5.44
C ILE A 448 6.27 6.98 6.93
N GLU A 449 5.41 6.43 7.79
CA GLU A 449 5.68 6.34 9.24
C GLU A 449 6.95 5.56 9.58
N LYS A 450 7.21 4.46 8.86
CA LYS A 450 8.42 3.66 9.06
C LYS A 450 9.65 4.41 8.58
N MET A 451 9.58 5.12 7.47
CA MET A 451 10.68 5.97 6.99
C MET A 451 10.98 7.09 7.99
N HIS A 452 9.94 7.76 8.50
CA HIS A 452 10.05 8.77 9.54
C HIS A 452 10.67 8.20 10.84
N SER A 453 10.21 7.03 11.28
CA SER A 453 10.72 6.42 12.52
C SER A 453 12.18 5.94 12.42
N ILE A 454 12.63 5.54 11.23
CA ILE A 454 14.04 5.19 10.98
C ILE A 454 14.91 6.46 10.91
N ASP A 455 14.34 7.57 10.45
CA ASP A 455 14.95 8.89 10.39
C ASP A 455 16.25 8.96 9.58
N TRP A 456 16.25 8.34 8.40
CA TRP A 456 17.43 8.38 7.52
C TRP A 456 17.77 9.76 6.99
N TYR A 457 16.78 10.66 6.88
CA TYR A 457 17.00 12.00 6.33
C TYR A 457 18.02 12.80 7.15
N HIS A 458 17.94 12.71 8.49
CA HIS A 458 18.86 13.38 9.40
C HIS A 458 20.16 12.59 9.67
N SER A 459 20.36 11.45 9.02
CA SER A 459 21.56 10.64 9.20
C SER A 459 22.80 11.35 8.64
N PRO A 460 23.91 11.45 9.39
CA PRO A 460 25.15 12.05 8.89
C PRO A 460 25.79 11.25 7.74
N VAL A 461 25.30 10.03 7.49
CA VAL A 461 25.78 9.12 6.44
C VAL A 461 24.68 8.79 5.42
N VAL A 462 23.66 9.64 5.29
CA VAL A 462 22.49 9.45 4.41
C VAL A 462 22.90 9.11 2.98
N GLY A 463 23.88 9.81 2.39
CA GLY A 463 24.37 9.52 1.03
C GLY A 463 24.87 8.08 0.87
N SER A 464 25.76 7.63 1.77
CA SER A 464 26.26 6.24 1.73
C SER A 464 25.19 5.19 2.04
N THR A 465 24.14 5.59 2.80
CA THR A 465 22.97 4.74 3.05
C THR A 465 22.17 4.56 1.75
N MET A 466 21.95 5.64 1.00
CA MET A 466 21.29 5.60 -0.32
C MET A 466 22.08 4.77 -1.33
N ASP A 467 23.41 4.88 -1.37
CA ASP A 467 24.25 4.05 -2.24
C ASP A 467 24.06 2.56 -1.97
N ARG A 468 24.07 2.18 -0.69
CA ARG A 468 23.90 0.78 -0.27
C ARG A 468 22.52 0.24 -0.64
N LEU A 469 21.46 1.02 -0.45
CA LEU A 469 20.10 0.58 -0.78
C LEU A 469 19.86 0.51 -2.30
N ILE A 470 20.44 1.43 -3.10
CA ILE A 470 20.32 1.39 -4.57
C ILE A 470 21.01 0.12 -5.10
N LYS A 471 22.18 -0.24 -4.55
CA LYS A 471 22.84 -1.50 -4.87
C LYS A 471 22.00 -2.73 -4.49
N LYS A 472 21.33 -2.69 -3.33
CA LYS A 472 20.44 -3.76 -2.87
C LYS A 472 19.19 -3.87 -3.76
N TYR A 473 18.69 -2.74 -4.24
CA TYR A 473 17.58 -2.65 -5.19
C TYR A 473 17.91 -3.26 -6.57
N ASP A 474 19.10 -3.00 -7.12
CA ASP A 474 19.53 -3.64 -8.38
C ASP A 474 19.59 -5.18 -8.25
N ARG A 475 20.07 -5.66 -7.11
CA ARG A 475 20.05 -7.09 -6.76
C ARG A 475 18.62 -7.63 -6.63
N PHE A 476 17.72 -6.86 -6.03
CA PHE A 476 16.31 -7.21 -5.92
C PHE A 476 15.66 -7.40 -7.30
N PHE A 477 15.92 -6.51 -8.26
CA PHE A 477 15.49 -6.67 -9.65
C PHE A 477 16.08 -7.90 -10.35
N THR A 478 17.34 -8.21 -10.05
CA THR A 478 17.97 -9.44 -10.56
C THR A 478 17.28 -10.71 -10.02
N ILE A 479 16.84 -10.71 -8.76
CA ILE A 479 16.05 -11.80 -8.20
C ILE A 479 14.71 -11.93 -8.92
N MET A 480 13.99 -10.83 -9.15
CA MET A 480 12.72 -10.83 -9.91
C MET A 480 12.90 -11.39 -11.32
N LYS A 481 13.92 -10.91 -12.05
CA LYS A 481 14.28 -11.39 -13.39
C LYS A 481 14.47 -12.90 -13.44
N ASN A 482 15.21 -13.44 -12.48
CA ASN A 482 15.56 -14.86 -12.45
C ASN A 482 14.41 -15.75 -11.95
N ASN A 483 13.29 -15.18 -11.48
CA ASN A 483 12.18 -15.92 -10.88
C ASN A 483 10.79 -15.34 -11.25
N PRO A 484 10.40 -15.30 -12.54
CA PRO A 484 9.21 -14.58 -13.05
C PRO A 484 7.84 -15.05 -12.50
N GLY A 485 7.79 -16.16 -11.75
CA GLY A 485 6.59 -16.69 -11.09
C GLY A 485 6.64 -16.67 -9.56
N LYS A 486 7.52 -15.86 -8.95
CA LYS A 486 7.67 -15.76 -7.50
C LYS A 486 7.42 -14.34 -7.03
N VAL A 487 6.57 -14.17 -6.02
CA VAL A 487 6.42 -12.88 -5.35
C VAL A 487 7.73 -12.58 -4.61
N VAL A 488 8.35 -11.45 -4.94
CA VAL A 488 9.60 -10.98 -4.31
C VAL A 488 9.24 -9.80 -3.43
N VAL A 489 9.59 -9.86 -2.13
CA VAL A 489 9.14 -8.86 -1.14
C VAL A 489 10.31 -7.95 -0.75
N PRO A 490 10.16 -6.62 -0.89
CA PRO A 490 11.22 -5.69 -0.55
C PRO A 490 11.41 -5.58 0.97
N THR A 491 12.63 -5.25 1.36
CA THR A 491 12.90 -4.64 2.68
C THR A 491 12.67 -3.13 2.57
N LEU A 492 12.46 -2.42 3.68
CA LEU A 492 12.17 -0.98 3.68
C LEU A 492 13.20 -0.13 2.91
N ASP A 493 14.48 -0.48 2.98
CA ASP A 493 15.56 0.16 2.21
C ASP A 493 15.43 -0.08 0.70
N VAL A 494 15.14 -1.32 0.29
CA VAL A 494 14.88 -1.67 -1.12
C VAL A 494 13.64 -0.97 -1.65
N ASP A 495 12.58 -0.92 -0.84
CA ASP A 495 11.29 -0.35 -1.22
C ASP A 495 11.39 1.17 -1.40
N LEU A 496 12.19 1.87 -0.58
CA LEU A 496 12.48 3.29 -0.79
C LEU A 496 13.08 3.56 -2.18
N ALA A 497 14.09 2.79 -2.60
CA ALA A 497 14.65 2.92 -3.96
C ALA A 497 13.62 2.55 -5.03
N TRP A 498 12.82 1.51 -4.79
CA TRP A 498 11.81 1.07 -5.74
C TRP A 498 10.72 2.11 -5.94
N HIS A 499 10.15 2.65 -4.86
CA HIS A 499 9.20 3.76 -4.89
C HIS A 499 9.80 4.99 -5.57
N THR A 500 11.05 5.33 -5.25
CA THR A 500 11.76 6.46 -5.90
C THR A 500 11.83 6.28 -7.41
N GLN A 501 12.11 5.07 -7.92
CA GLN A 501 12.10 4.82 -9.36
C GLN A 501 10.68 4.85 -9.94
N GLN A 502 9.67 4.33 -9.24
CA GLN A 502 8.27 4.38 -9.70
C GLN A 502 7.73 5.80 -9.84
N LEU A 503 8.28 6.76 -9.08
CA LEU A 503 8.02 8.19 -9.24
C LEU A 503 8.63 8.79 -10.53
N SER A 504 9.35 7.98 -11.32
CA SER A 504 9.72 8.23 -12.72
C SER A 504 9.03 7.19 -13.64
N PRO A 505 7.69 7.20 -13.77
CA PRO A 505 6.89 6.09 -14.30
C PRO A 505 7.33 5.58 -15.67
N SER A 506 7.57 6.49 -16.64
CA SER A 506 8.03 6.11 -17.98
C SER A 506 9.41 5.42 -17.96
N ALA A 507 10.35 5.94 -17.16
CA ALA A 507 11.67 5.34 -17.01
C ALA A 507 11.59 3.98 -16.28
N TYR A 508 10.75 3.89 -15.24
CA TYR A 508 10.50 2.64 -14.52
C TYR A 508 9.88 1.56 -15.41
N TYR A 509 8.93 1.92 -16.28
CA TYR A 509 8.38 1.02 -17.28
C TYR A 509 9.47 0.50 -18.22
N ALA A 510 10.28 1.39 -18.78
CA ALA A 510 11.37 1.01 -19.68
C ALA A 510 12.36 0.07 -18.99
N TYR A 511 12.83 0.42 -17.79
CA TYR A 511 13.73 -0.38 -16.97
C TYR A 511 13.16 -1.76 -16.63
N SER A 512 11.90 -1.82 -16.21
CA SER A 512 11.24 -3.08 -15.83
C SER A 512 11.07 -4.02 -17.03
N VAL A 513 10.57 -3.49 -18.15
CA VAL A 513 10.37 -4.28 -19.37
C VAL A 513 11.70 -4.73 -19.96
N GLU A 514 12.73 -3.87 -19.97
CA GLU A 514 14.06 -4.25 -20.45
C GLU A 514 14.69 -5.34 -19.58
N LYS A 515 14.62 -5.21 -18.25
CA LYS A 515 15.26 -6.17 -17.35
C LYS A 515 14.50 -7.48 -17.23
N THR A 516 13.16 -7.46 -17.22
CA THR A 516 12.34 -8.61 -16.84
C THR A 516 11.31 -9.04 -17.88
N GLU A 517 11.23 -8.38 -19.04
CA GLU A 517 10.22 -8.57 -20.11
C GLU A 517 8.77 -8.24 -19.71
N ILE A 518 8.55 -7.99 -18.41
CA ILE A 518 7.29 -7.67 -17.75
C ILE A 518 7.40 -6.25 -17.20
N PHE A 519 6.32 -5.48 -17.30
CA PHE A 519 6.21 -4.24 -16.53
C PHE A 519 5.86 -4.60 -15.08
N ILE A 520 6.86 -4.65 -14.21
CA ILE A 520 6.69 -5.07 -12.82
C ILE A 520 5.67 -4.15 -12.13
N ASP A 521 4.66 -4.74 -11.50
CA ASP A 521 3.68 -4.01 -10.70
C ASP A 521 4.18 -3.89 -9.25
N HIS A 522 3.66 -2.91 -8.53
CA HIS A 522 3.79 -2.83 -7.07
C HIS A 522 2.41 -3.11 -6.49
N ASP A 523 2.14 -4.38 -6.19
CA ASP A 523 0.83 -4.80 -5.71
C ASP A 523 0.55 -4.13 -4.36
N ASP A 524 -0.39 -3.18 -4.37
CA ASP A 524 -0.74 -2.39 -3.18
C ASP A 524 -1.63 -3.18 -2.19
N LYS A 525 -1.97 -4.44 -2.48
CA LYS A 525 -2.68 -5.33 -1.54
C LYS A 525 -2.17 -6.77 -1.62
N ILE A 526 -1.54 -7.24 -0.54
CA ILE A 526 -1.10 -8.62 -0.36
C ILE A 526 -1.57 -9.14 1.00
N GLU A 527 -2.15 -10.34 1.03
CA GLU A 527 -2.57 -10.97 2.28
C GLU A 527 -1.35 -11.26 3.18
N GLU A 528 -1.48 -10.96 4.48
CA GLU A 528 -0.39 -10.98 5.47
C GLU A 528 0.44 -12.28 5.45
N SER A 529 -0.22 -13.46 5.41
CA SER A 529 0.49 -14.73 5.44
C SER A 529 1.29 -14.98 4.15
N LYS A 530 0.72 -14.67 2.98
CA LYS A 530 1.43 -14.73 1.70
C LYS A 530 2.60 -13.77 1.64
N LEU A 531 2.46 -12.56 2.21
CA LEU A 531 3.53 -11.58 2.28
C LEU A 531 4.70 -12.12 3.11
N SER A 532 4.41 -12.71 4.28
CA SER A 532 5.44 -13.31 5.14
C SER A 532 6.15 -14.49 4.45
N ASP A 533 5.41 -15.40 3.83
CA ASP A 533 5.99 -16.55 3.11
C ASP A 533 6.90 -16.11 1.95
N ALA A 534 6.46 -15.10 1.19
CA ALA A 534 7.23 -14.54 0.09
C ALA A 534 8.49 -13.78 0.59
N PHE A 535 8.42 -13.12 1.75
CA PHE A 535 9.57 -12.49 2.38
C PHE A 535 10.61 -13.50 2.86
N GLU A 536 10.18 -14.62 3.45
CA GLU A 536 11.07 -15.72 3.83
C GLU A 536 11.79 -16.28 2.60
N TRP A 537 11.03 -16.55 1.52
CA TRP A 537 11.61 -17.04 0.26
C TRP A 537 12.59 -16.03 -0.36
N THR A 538 12.25 -14.74 -0.34
CA THR A 538 13.11 -13.66 -0.86
C THR A 538 14.41 -13.58 -0.05
N SER A 539 14.31 -13.60 1.28
CA SER A 539 15.47 -13.56 2.19
C SER A 539 16.44 -14.72 1.94
N LYS A 540 15.90 -15.94 1.81
CA LYS A 540 16.67 -17.15 1.50
C LYS A 540 17.34 -17.06 0.13
N THR A 541 16.65 -16.50 -0.86
CA THR A 541 17.17 -16.39 -2.24
C THR A 541 18.27 -15.34 -2.33
N TYR A 542 18.07 -14.18 -1.71
CA TYR A 542 19.09 -13.13 -1.63
C TYR A 542 20.36 -13.64 -0.93
N GLN A 543 20.22 -14.33 0.21
CA GLN A 543 21.38 -14.89 0.92
C GLN A 543 22.15 -15.90 0.07
N ARG A 544 21.45 -16.79 -0.64
CA ARG A 544 22.10 -17.75 -1.55
C ARG A 544 22.83 -17.08 -2.72
N MET A 545 22.26 -16.01 -3.28
CA MET A 545 22.82 -15.35 -4.47
C MET A 545 23.99 -14.42 -4.14
N TYR A 546 23.93 -13.73 -3.00
CA TYR A 546 24.87 -12.64 -2.69
C TYR A 546 25.72 -12.87 -1.45
N ASN A 547 25.54 -13.99 -0.75
CA ASN A 547 26.25 -14.34 0.48
C ASN A 547 26.16 -13.24 1.57
N GLN A 548 25.04 -12.53 1.61
CA GLN A 548 24.75 -11.43 2.53
C GLN A 548 23.34 -11.59 3.10
N ALA A 549 23.13 -11.17 4.35
CA ALA A 549 21.78 -11.16 4.92
C ALA A 549 20.90 -10.18 4.13
N TYR A 550 19.65 -10.57 3.86
CA TYR A 550 18.70 -9.68 3.19
C TYR A 550 18.17 -8.60 4.11
N SER A 551 17.83 -8.96 5.35
CA SER A 551 17.49 -8.05 6.43
C SER A 551 18.51 -8.21 7.56
N GLU A 552 19.04 -7.09 8.05
CA GLU A 552 19.94 -7.01 9.19
C GLU A 552 19.21 -6.70 10.50
N CYS A 553 17.90 -6.38 10.43
CA CYS A 553 17.06 -6.10 11.60
C CYS A 553 17.03 -7.28 12.57
N THR A 554 17.28 -7.05 13.86
CA THR A 554 17.36 -8.07 14.91
C THR A 554 16.04 -8.28 15.66
N CYS A 555 14.91 -7.84 15.09
CA CYS A 555 13.60 -8.15 15.65
C CYS A 555 13.30 -9.65 15.60
N TRP A 556 12.44 -10.12 16.51
CA TRP A 556 12.13 -11.55 16.64
C TRP A 556 11.64 -12.18 15.33
N TYR A 557 10.81 -11.47 14.56
CA TYR A 557 10.36 -11.92 13.24
C TYR A 557 11.53 -12.15 12.27
N CYS A 558 12.39 -11.14 12.08
CA CYS A 558 13.51 -11.25 11.14
C CYS A 558 14.54 -12.28 11.58
N GLU A 559 14.80 -12.42 12.88
CA GLU A 559 15.63 -13.50 13.42
C GLU A 559 15.01 -14.88 13.13
N SER A 560 13.69 -15.03 13.30
CA SER A 560 13.00 -16.30 13.03
C SER A 560 13.10 -16.70 11.54
N VAL A 561 12.94 -15.73 10.64
CA VAL A 561 13.10 -15.91 9.19
C VAL A 561 14.54 -16.29 8.87
N ARG A 562 15.55 -15.58 9.40
CA ARG A 562 16.95 -15.92 9.18
C ARG A 562 17.31 -17.32 9.69
N ALA A 563 16.79 -17.70 10.86
CA ALA A 563 17.03 -19.02 11.44
C ALA A 563 16.39 -20.17 10.64
N SER A 564 15.37 -19.92 9.82
CA SER A 564 14.76 -20.94 8.96
C SER A 564 15.66 -21.33 7.77
N HIS A 565 16.62 -20.47 7.41
CA HIS A 565 17.55 -20.68 6.30
C HIS A 565 18.67 -21.68 6.63
N ASP A 566 18.82 -22.04 7.92
CA ASP A 566 20.00 -22.72 8.45
C ASP A 566 19.93 -24.25 8.31
N SER A 567 20.10 -24.76 7.08
CA SER A 567 20.23 -26.19 6.80
C SER A 567 21.67 -26.67 6.98
N GLY A 568 22.17 -26.74 8.22
CA GLY A 568 23.33 -27.55 8.67
C GLY A 568 24.73 -27.23 8.12
N LEU A 569 24.88 -26.95 6.83
CA LEU A 569 26.14 -26.67 6.11
C LEU A 569 26.57 -25.19 6.20
N SER A 570 25.68 -24.27 6.57
CA SER A 570 25.97 -22.83 6.70
C SER A 570 26.81 -22.46 7.92
N ARG A 571 27.11 -23.43 8.81
CA ARG A 571 27.75 -23.24 10.13
C ARG A 571 29.24 -22.87 10.09
N LEU A 572 29.86 -22.82 8.91
CA LEU A 572 31.30 -22.56 8.77
C LEU A 572 31.62 -21.12 8.33
N HIS A 573 30.61 -20.24 8.13
CA HIS A 573 30.85 -18.88 7.65
C HIS A 573 30.97 -17.84 8.79
N PRO A 574 31.98 -16.93 8.78
CA PRO A 574 32.21 -15.96 9.86
C PRO A 574 31.04 -15.00 10.15
N SER A 575 30.20 -14.70 9.15
CA SER A 575 29.04 -13.82 9.27
C SER A 575 27.90 -14.40 10.11
N VAL A 576 27.81 -15.73 10.24
CA VAL A 576 26.81 -16.39 11.10
C VAL A 576 27.28 -16.42 12.56
N ARG A 577 28.61 -16.46 12.79
CA ARG A 577 29.21 -16.45 14.13
C ARG A 577 29.16 -15.08 14.83
N SER A 578 29.04 -13.96 14.09
CA SER A 578 28.82 -12.66 14.73
C SER A 578 27.38 -12.49 15.23
N VAL A 579 26.41 -13.15 14.59
CA VAL A 579 24.98 -13.08 14.92
C VAL A 579 24.63 -13.84 16.20
N GLU A 580 25.25 -15.02 16.44
CA GLU A 580 25.10 -15.72 17.73
C GLU A 580 25.61 -14.88 18.92
N ARG A 581 26.60 -14.00 18.73
CA ARG A 581 27.09 -13.09 19.78
C ARG A 581 26.17 -11.90 20.05
N SER A 582 25.31 -11.53 19.11
CA SER A 582 24.33 -10.44 19.27
C SER A 582 23.15 -10.85 20.16
N ILE A 583 22.75 -12.12 20.10
CA ILE A 583 21.67 -12.71 20.90
C ILE A 583 22.03 -12.74 22.39
N ASP A 584 23.31 -12.90 22.74
CA ASP A 584 23.77 -12.93 24.13
C ASP A 584 24.03 -11.53 24.73
N ARG A 585 24.03 -10.45 23.93
CA ARG A 585 24.40 -9.08 24.38
C ARG A 585 23.24 -8.09 24.50
N ALA A 586 22.10 -8.31 23.86
CA ALA A 586 20.98 -7.38 23.90
C ALA A 586 19.88 -7.91 24.82
N GLY A 587 19.81 -7.39 26.05
CA GLY A 587 18.72 -7.64 27.00
C GLY A 587 17.35 -7.10 26.56
N TYR A 588 17.23 -6.59 25.34
CA TYR A 588 15.98 -6.17 24.69
C TYR A 588 16.13 -6.42 23.17
N PRO A 589 15.10 -6.91 22.45
CA PRO A 589 15.14 -6.91 21.00
C PRO A 589 15.38 -5.47 20.52
N ALA A 590 16.26 -5.27 19.52
CA ALA A 590 16.46 -3.94 18.96
C ALA A 590 15.10 -3.37 18.54
N ASP A 591 14.88 -2.07 18.80
CA ASP A 591 13.63 -1.41 18.45
C ASP A 591 13.34 -1.66 16.96
N VAL A 592 12.21 -2.31 16.67
CA VAL A 592 11.76 -2.66 15.32
C VAL A 592 11.74 -1.43 14.41
N ARG A 593 11.53 -0.24 15.00
CA ARG A 593 11.50 1.06 14.33
C ARG A 593 12.86 1.55 13.86
N SER A 594 13.94 1.08 14.48
CA SER A 594 15.30 1.59 14.25
C SER A 594 16.05 0.88 13.12
N SER A 595 15.47 -0.17 12.54
CA SER A 595 16.18 -1.03 11.58
C SER A 595 15.31 -1.44 10.39
N PRO A 596 15.83 -1.33 9.15
CA PRO A 596 15.12 -1.78 7.96
C PRO A 596 14.81 -3.26 8.01
N HIS A 597 13.54 -3.58 7.84
CA HIS A 597 13.01 -4.93 7.83
C HIS A 597 11.99 -5.08 6.70
N ILE A 598 11.13 -6.10 6.74
CA ILE A 598 10.10 -6.29 5.71
C ILE A 598 9.29 -5.01 5.48
N SER A 599 9.12 -4.60 4.21
CA SER A 599 8.14 -3.59 3.88
C SER A 599 6.77 -4.24 3.73
N SER A 600 5.79 -3.77 4.50
CA SER A 600 4.47 -4.39 4.63
C SER A 600 3.32 -3.40 4.47
N HIS A 601 3.57 -2.27 3.82
CA HIS A 601 2.54 -1.23 3.67
C HIS A 601 1.35 -1.67 2.81
N ASN A 602 1.58 -2.65 1.93
CA ASN A 602 0.55 -3.32 1.15
C ASN A 602 -0.11 -4.51 1.88
N ALA A 603 0.25 -4.79 3.14
CA ALA A 603 -0.33 -5.89 3.89
C ALA A 603 -1.81 -5.62 4.19
N VAL A 604 -2.65 -6.60 3.88
CA VAL A 604 -4.08 -6.54 4.17
C VAL A 604 -4.56 -7.82 4.83
N ARG A 605 -5.51 -7.69 5.75
CA ARG A 605 -6.19 -8.82 6.37
C ARG A 605 -7.19 -9.42 5.40
N ASN A 606 -7.40 -10.72 5.52
CA ASN A 606 -8.51 -11.40 4.89
C ASN A 606 -9.63 -11.55 5.93
N GLU A 607 -10.84 -11.08 5.60
CA GLU A 607 -12.00 -11.15 6.50
C GLU A 607 -12.32 -12.58 6.94
N ASP A 608 -11.96 -13.57 6.12
CA ASP A 608 -12.22 -14.99 6.34
C ASP A 608 -11.14 -15.71 7.16
N THR A 609 -10.00 -15.05 7.44
CA THR A 609 -8.91 -15.68 8.20
C THR A 609 -9.23 -15.66 9.68
N ASP A 610 -9.28 -16.85 10.28
CA ASP A 610 -9.39 -17.02 11.73
C ASP A 610 -8.28 -16.22 12.45
N PRO A 611 -8.63 -15.17 13.24
CA PRO A 611 -7.66 -14.32 13.92
C PRO A 611 -6.74 -15.10 14.87
N ASP A 612 -7.19 -16.24 15.40
CA ASP A 612 -6.40 -17.08 16.31
C ASP A 612 -5.40 -17.98 15.57
N LYS A 613 -5.51 -18.12 14.25
CA LYS A 613 -4.61 -18.96 13.45
C LYS A 613 -3.16 -18.46 13.54
N GLN A 614 -2.97 -17.15 13.53
CA GLN A 614 -1.64 -16.53 13.59
C GLN A 614 -1.03 -16.68 15.00
N ALA A 615 -1.83 -16.48 16.06
CA ALA A 615 -1.42 -16.74 17.44
C ALA A 615 -0.95 -18.19 17.64
N ARG A 616 -1.73 -19.18 17.14
CA ARG A 616 -1.36 -20.60 17.21
C ARG A 616 -0.09 -20.96 16.44
N ALA A 617 0.17 -20.29 15.30
CA ALA A 617 1.40 -20.52 14.53
C ALA A 617 2.67 -20.10 15.31
N LEU A 618 2.57 -19.04 16.12
CA LEU A 618 3.67 -18.55 16.96
C LEU A 618 3.89 -19.43 18.17
N ASP A 619 2.82 -19.89 18.82
CA ASP A 619 2.94 -20.88 19.90
C ASP A 619 3.70 -22.11 19.40
N ALA A 620 3.38 -22.59 18.20
CA ALA A 620 4.12 -23.67 17.55
C ALA A 620 5.59 -23.32 17.25
N ALA A 621 5.89 -22.07 16.86
CA ALA A 621 7.26 -21.61 16.60
C ALA A 621 8.09 -21.48 17.88
N TYR A 622 7.50 -20.93 18.95
CA TYR A 622 8.07 -20.83 20.29
C TYR A 622 8.34 -22.22 20.87
N GLU A 623 7.39 -23.15 20.74
CA GLU A 623 7.59 -24.55 21.13
C GLU A 623 8.74 -25.19 20.36
N LYS A 624 8.87 -24.94 19.04
CA LYS A 624 10.01 -25.41 18.24
C LYS A 624 11.33 -24.79 18.71
N ALA A 625 11.33 -23.53 19.14
CA ALA A 625 12.51 -22.87 19.70
C ALA A 625 12.91 -23.49 21.06
N CYS A 626 11.94 -23.72 21.95
CA CYS A 626 12.14 -24.41 23.23
C CYS A 626 12.68 -25.84 23.03
N LYS A 627 12.09 -26.61 22.10
CA LYS A 627 12.58 -27.94 21.71
C LYS A 627 14.02 -27.89 21.19
N ARG A 628 14.38 -26.88 20.40
CA ARG A 628 15.76 -26.65 19.92
C ARG A 628 16.73 -26.30 21.05
N ALA A 629 16.30 -25.45 22.00
CA ALA A 629 17.10 -25.09 23.17
C ALA A 629 17.38 -26.31 24.06
N ARG A 630 16.34 -27.11 24.37
CA ARG A 630 16.45 -28.41 25.06
C ARG A 630 17.45 -29.34 24.38
N LYS A 631 17.33 -29.54 23.07
CA LYS A 631 18.24 -30.41 22.29
C LYS A 631 19.70 -29.92 22.31
N ARG A 632 19.93 -28.63 22.50
CA ARG A 632 21.26 -27.99 22.54
C ARG A 632 21.81 -27.80 23.95
N GLY A 633 21.08 -28.23 25.00
CA GLY A 633 21.47 -27.98 26.39
C GLY A 633 21.50 -26.50 26.77
N LYS A 634 20.83 -25.63 26.01
CA LYS A 634 20.69 -24.19 26.32
C LYS A 634 19.44 -23.96 27.16
N LYS A 635 19.43 -22.90 27.98
CA LYS A 635 18.24 -22.45 28.72
C LYS A 635 17.10 -22.21 27.73
N GLU A 636 15.90 -22.70 28.07
CA GLU A 636 14.73 -22.41 27.24
C GLU A 636 14.45 -20.90 27.23
N PRO A 637 13.97 -20.36 26.10
CA PRO A 637 13.40 -19.02 26.08
C PRO A 637 12.30 -18.91 27.15
N GLU A 638 12.17 -17.75 27.80
CA GLU A 638 11.07 -17.51 28.73
C GLU A 638 9.83 -17.00 27.98
N LYS A 639 8.65 -17.54 28.30
CA LYS A 639 7.36 -17.08 27.77
C LYS A 639 6.87 -15.94 28.64
N GLY A 640 7.36 -14.72 28.43
CA GLY A 640 6.77 -13.55 29.05
C GLY A 640 5.32 -13.33 28.59
N GLU A 641 4.54 -12.55 29.33
CA GLU A 641 3.32 -11.91 28.79
C GLU A 641 3.77 -10.92 27.70
N TYR A 642 4.07 -11.43 26.50
CA TYR A 642 4.51 -10.62 25.37
C TYR A 642 3.32 -9.84 24.82
N SER A 643 2.98 -8.71 25.45
CA SER A 643 2.31 -7.64 24.74
C SER A 643 3.33 -6.96 23.83
N TYR A 644 3.05 -6.92 22.54
CA TYR A 644 3.85 -6.18 21.59
C TYR A 644 3.53 -4.72 21.74
N LEU A 645 4.53 -3.95 22.17
CA LEU A 645 4.44 -2.50 22.21
C LEU A 645 4.59 -1.97 20.79
N TYR A 646 3.47 -1.58 20.19
CA TYR A 646 3.44 -0.91 18.90
C TYR A 646 3.27 0.58 19.11
N TYR A 647 4.19 1.39 18.57
CA TYR A 647 4.03 2.85 18.60
C TYR A 647 3.35 3.30 17.32
N SER A 648 2.18 3.93 17.48
CA SER A 648 1.46 4.59 16.39
C SER A 648 2.27 5.73 15.75
N SER A 649 1.85 6.17 14.57
CA SER A 649 2.29 7.43 13.93
C SER A 649 2.40 8.57 14.93
N TYR A 650 1.42 8.67 15.83
CA TYR A 650 1.22 9.83 16.67
C TYR A 650 2.08 9.82 17.96
N GLY A 651 2.87 8.76 18.18
CA GLY A 651 3.76 8.60 19.33
C GLY A 651 3.14 7.87 20.52
N TYR A 652 1.88 7.42 20.40
CA TYR A 652 1.18 6.64 21.44
C TYR A 652 1.50 5.16 21.34
N ALA A 653 1.54 4.48 22.49
CA ALA A 653 1.95 3.10 22.59
C ALA A 653 0.72 2.19 22.76
N MET A 654 0.51 1.32 21.78
CA MET A 654 -0.53 0.30 21.79
C MET A 654 0.05 -1.02 22.30
N TYR A 655 -0.67 -1.65 23.22
CA TYR A 655 -0.33 -2.98 23.73
C TYR A 655 -1.15 -4.02 22.98
N LEU A 656 -0.52 -4.65 21.99
CA LEU A 656 -1.17 -5.68 21.19
C LEU A 656 -0.85 -7.07 21.74
N PRO A 657 -1.81 -7.98 21.88
CA PRO A 657 -1.52 -9.38 22.24
C PRO A 657 -0.51 -10.02 21.29
N PHE A 658 -0.52 -9.60 20.02
CA PHE A 658 0.46 -9.96 19.02
C PHE A 658 0.54 -8.89 17.92
N TYR A 659 1.76 -8.49 17.55
CA TYR A 659 2.01 -7.72 16.34
C TYR A 659 3.34 -8.14 15.71
N ALA A 660 3.34 -8.38 14.41
CA ALA A 660 4.54 -8.67 13.65
C ALA A 660 4.72 -7.67 12.51
N PRO A 661 5.97 -7.39 12.12
CA PRO A 661 6.31 -6.50 11.02
C PRO A 661 5.60 -6.68 9.69
N TYR A 662 5.10 -7.89 9.38
CA TYR A 662 4.43 -8.20 8.12
C TYR A 662 2.91 -7.92 8.16
N MET A 663 2.38 -7.56 9.33
CA MET A 663 0.95 -7.33 9.53
C MET A 663 0.53 -5.96 9.03
N ALA A 664 -0.76 -5.85 8.70
CA ALA A 664 -1.40 -4.57 8.44
C ALA A 664 -1.25 -3.66 9.66
N ASP A 665 -1.10 -2.36 9.40
CA ASP A 665 -0.96 -1.34 10.44
C ASP A 665 -2.19 -1.37 11.38
N PRO A 666 -1.98 -1.59 12.69
CA PRO A 666 -3.05 -1.73 13.66
C PRO A 666 -3.78 -0.42 13.95
N CYS A 667 -3.21 0.74 13.59
CA CYS A 667 -3.86 2.05 13.71
C CYS A 667 -4.90 2.29 12.61
N ILE A 668 -4.85 1.53 11.50
CA ILE A 668 -5.84 1.65 10.43
C ILE A 668 -7.16 1.05 10.92
N ASN A 669 -8.05 1.93 11.36
CA ASN A 669 -9.42 1.56 11.74
C ASN A 669 -10.33 1.54 10.51
N GLY A 670 -10.63 0.35 9.99
CA GLY A 670 -11.50 0.17 8.82
C GLY A 670 -12.90 0.80 8.96
N ALA A 671 -13.38 1.07 10.17
CA ALA A 671 -14.66 1.75 10.42
C ALA A 671 -14.63 3.25 10.06
N ALA A 672 -13.45 3.87 10.00
CA ALA A 672 -13.32 5.29 9.69
C ALA A 672 -13.57 5.62 8.20
N TYR A 673 -13.54 4.61 7.33
CA TYR A 673 -13.43 4.75 5.88
C TYR A 673 -14.66 4.23 5.12
N ALA A 674 -15.00 4.89 4.01
CA ALA A 674 -15.97 4.41 3.02
C ALA A 674 -15.67 3.00 2.46
N ALA A 675 -14.38 2.66 2.41
CA ALA A 675 -13.85 1.38 1.99
C ALA A 675 -12.70 0.99 2.91
N ASN A 676 -12.73 -0.20 3.51
CA ASN A 676 -11.69 -0.62 4.45
C ASN A 676 -10.32 -0.75 3.74
N PRO A 677 -9.32 0.08 4.08
CA PRO A 677 -8.05 0.10 3.36
C PRO A 677 -7.08 -1.00 3.81
N ALA A 678 -7.27 -1.57 5.01
CA ALA A 678 -6.45 -2.63 5.60
C ALA A 678 -7.01 -4.04 5.35
N CYS A 679 -8.00 -4.18 4.47
CA CYS A 679 -8.68 -5.45 4.25
C CYS A 679 -8.86 -5.78 2.76
N MET A 680 -8.88 -7.07 2.49
CA MET A 680 -9.37 -7.68 1.26
C MET A 680 -10.30 -8.83 1.62
N SER A 681 -11.24 -9.17 0.74
CA SER A 681 -12.15 -10.28 0.99
C SER A 681 -11.90 -11.41 -0.01
N THR A 682 -11.83 -12.65 0.49
CA THR A 682 -11.65 -13.83 -0.36
C THR A 682 -12.90 -14.70 -0.49
N ALA A 683 -13.97 -14.39 0.24
CA ALA A 683 -15.21 -15.14 0.23
C ALA A 683 -15.86 -15.18 -1.15
N ALA A 684 -16.54 -16.29 -1.46
CA ALA A 684 -17.35 -16.41 -2.68
C ALA A 684 -18.48 -15.37 -2.63
N GLY A 685 -18.37 -14.30 -3.41
CA GLY A 685 -19.30 -13.17 -3.34
C GLY A 685 -18.67 -11.84 -2.90
N ALA A 686 -17.47 -11.86 -2.33
CA ALA A 686 -16.93 -10.68 -1.65
C ALA A 686 -15.87 -9.89 -2.45
N HIS A 687 -15.51 -8.72 -1.90
CA HIS A 687 -14.58 -7.74 -2.47
C HIS A 687 -13.19 -8.34 -2.71
N GLY A 688 -12.90 -8.69 -3.97
CA GLY A 688 -11.64 -9.31 -4.38
C GLY A 688 -11.85 -10.63 -5.12
N ASN A 689 -12.96 -11.33 -4.85
CA ASN A 689 -13.31 -12.56 -5.52
C ASN A 689 -14.10 -12.26 -6.80
N CYS A 690 -13.36 -12.02 -7.87
CA CYS A 690 -13.94 -11.77 -9.18
C CYS A 690 -14.58 -13.03 -9.73
N ALA A 691 -15.82 -12.90 -10.21
CA ALA A 691 -16.59 -13.86 -11.01
C ALA A 691 -16.24 -15.36 -10.84
N ILE A 692 -17.08 -16.15 -10.17
CA ILE A 692 -17.06 -17.62 -10.15
C ILE A 692 -16.87 -18.16 -11.59
N GLY A 693 -15.99 -19.14 -11.75
CA GLY A 693 -15.58 -19.67 -13.06
C GLY A 693 -14.31 -19.04 -13.61
N THR A 694 -13.75 -18.01 -12.95
CA THR A 694 -12.43 -17.47 -13.27
C THR A 694 -11.27 -18.23 -12.60
N CYS A 695 -11.53 -18.96 -11.50
CA CYS A 695 -10.54 -19.57 -10.61
C CYS A 695 -9.91 -20.83 -11.22
N GLY A 696 -8.71 -20.67 -11.79
CA GLY A 696 -7.83 -21.77 -12.19
C GLY A 696 -6.70 -21.95 -11.17
N VAL A 697 -6.29 -23.20 -10.98
CA VAL A 697 -5.19 -23.62 -10.11
C VAL A 697 -3.85 -23.17 -10.72
N GLY A 698 -3.04 -22.45 -9.95
CA GLY A 698 -1.63 -22.19 -10.27
C GLY A 698 -1.38 -20.94 -11.10
N GLY A 699 -0.79 -19.92 -10.47
CA GLY A 699 -0.34 -18.70 -11.14
C GLY A 699 -0.06 -17.57 -10.17
N SER A 700 0.95 -17.74 -9.29
CA SER A 700 1.63 -16.58 -8.71
C SER A 700 2.42 -15.92 -9.84
N SER A 701 1.80 -15.01 -10.60
CA SER A 701 2.51 -14.18 -11.56
C SER A 701 2.90 -12.87 -10.89
N ILE A 702 4.18 -12.52 -10.95
CA ILE A 702 4.62 -11.15 -10.72
C ILE A 702 3.85 -10.28 -11.72
N GLY A 703 2.99 -9.40 -11.21
CA GLY A 703 2.24 -8.47 -12.03
C GLY A 703 0.88 -8.98 -12.47
N GLY A 704 -0.06 -9.09 -11.54
CA GLY A 704 -1.47 -9.18 -11.88
C GLY A 704 -2.25 -8.41 -10.84
N SER A 705 -2.83 -7.26 -11.24
CA SER A 705 -3.68 -6.40 -10.40
C SER A 705 -5.05 -7.03 -10.05
N GLY A 706 -5.11 -8.36 -9.97
CA GLY A 706 -6.24 -9.13 -9.43
C GLY A 706 -5.81 -9.73 -8.10
N GLY A 707 -6.30 -9.17 -6.99
CA GLY A 707 -6.06 -9.66 -5.64
C GLY A 707 -6.07 -11.19 -5.58
N GLY A 708 -5.01 -11.77 -5.00
CA GLY A 708 -4.73 -13.20 -5.08
C GLY A 708 -5.84 -14.06 -4.47
N CYS A 709 -6.74 -14.58 -5.31
CA CYS A 709 -7.73 -15.57 -4.95
C CYS A 709 -7.12 -16.98 -5.05
N GLY A 710 -6.55 -17.47 -3.95
CA GLY A 710 -6.10 -18.86 -3.82
C GLY A 710 -6.94 -19.55 -2.76
N GLY A 711 -8.00 -20.25 -3.18
CA GLY A 711 -8.74 -21.14 -2.29
C GLY A 711 -7.88 -22.33 -1.90
N GLY A 712 -7.62 -22.48 -0.60
CA GLY A 712 -6.94 -23.64 -0.05
C GLY A 712 -7.84 -24.87 -0.13
N GLY A 713 -7.69 -25.68 -1.17
CA GLY A 713 -8.11 -27.08 -1.15
C GLY A 713 -7.08 -27.88 -0.36
N GLY A 714 -7.33 -28.08 0.93
CA GLY A 714 -6.54 -28.98 1.75
C GLY A 714 -6.76 -30.43 1.32
N CYS A 715 -5.81 -30.99 0.57
CA CYS A 715 -5.66 -32.43 0.47
C CYS A 715 -4.73 -32.87 1.60
N SER A 716 -5.30 -33.45 2.64
CA SER A 716 -4.60 -34.18 3.70
C SER A 716 -3.77 -35.32 3.09
N GLY A 717 -2.48 -35.08 2.87
CA GLY A 717 -1.50 -36.12 2.60
C GLY A 717 -1.11 -36.79 3.91
N GLY A 718 -1.62 -38.00 4.14
CA GLY A 718 -1.25 -38.84 5.27
C GLY A 718 0.26 -39.06 5.36
N GLY A 719 0.77 -39.08 6.58
CA GLY A 719 2.19 -39.23 6.88
C GLY A 719 2.77 -40.55 6.38
N GLY A 720 3.90 -40.46 5.68
CA GLY A 720 4.83 -41.56 5.47
C GLY A 720 6.14 -41.24 6.18
N GLY A 721 6.31 -41.78 7.38
CA GLY A 721 7.55 -41.68 8.13
C GLY A 721 8.68 -42.44 7.43
N CYS A 722 9.76 -41.75 7.13
CA CYS A 722 11.02 -42.36 6.70
C CYS A 722 11.86 -42.63 7.94
N GLY A 723 11.74 -43.84 8.49
CA GLY A 723 12.69 -44.43 9.42
C GLY A 723 13.81 -45.11 8.62
N GLY A 724 15.04 -44.63 8.76
CA GLY A 724 16.23 -45.32 8.28
C GLY A 724 16.82 -46.22 9.35
N GLY A 725 17.24 -47.42 8.95
CA GLY A 725 18.29 -48.15 9.68
C GLY A 725 18.11 -49.67 9.77
N GLY A 726 18.78 -50.38 8.87
CA GLY A 726 19.58 -51.55 9.22
C GLY A 726 18.92 -52.93 9.15
N GLY A 727 19.58 -53.85 8.43
CA GLY A 727 19.56 -55.27 8.79
C GLY A 727 19.24 -56.25 7.66
N CYS A 728 20.31 -56.78 7.05
CA CYS A 728 20.55 -58.20 6.78
C CYS A 728 19.51 -59.04 5.99
N GLY A 729 20.00 -59.63 4.88
CA GLY A 729 19.81 -61.07 4.63
C GLY A 729 18.82 -61.47 3.54
N GLY A 730 19.39 -61.79 2.36
CA GLY A 730 19.20 -63.06 1.63
C GLY A 730 17.80 -63.53 1.20
N GLY A 731 17.69 -63.97 -0.05
CA GLY A 731 16.74 -65.02 -0.42
C GLY A 731 16.06 -64.84 -1.77
N CYS A 732 16.30 -65.80 -2.66
CA CYS A 732 15.79 -65.91 -4.03
C CYS A 732 14.29 -66.24 -4.13
N GLY A 733 13.76 -66.10 -5.36
CA GLY A 733 12.53 -66.74 -5.88
C GLY A 733 11.39 -65.75 -6.07
N GLY A 734 10.73 -65.58 -7.21
CA GLY A 734 10.57 -66.43 -8.38
C GLY A 734 9.07 -66.60 -8.66
N GLY A 735 8.57 -66.04 -9.76
CA GLY A 735 7.37 -66.48 -10.49
C GLY A 735 5.99 -66.25 -9.84
N GLY A 736 5.05 -65.73 -10.64
CA GLY A 736 3.62 -65.68 -10.33
C GLY A 736 2.96 -64.44 -10.89
#